data_AF-A0A927TPW3-F1
#
_entry.id   AF-A0A927TPW3-F1
#
_cell.length_a   1.000
_cell.length_b   1.000
_cell.length_c   1.000
_cell.angle_alpha   90.00
_cell.angle_beta   90.00
_cell.angle_gamma   90.00
#
_symmetry.space_group_name_H-M   'P 1'
#
loop_
_entity.id
_entity.type
_entity.pdbx_description
1 polymer ?
#
loop_
_entity_poly.entity_id
_entity_poly.type
_entity_poly.pdbx_seq_one_letter_code
_entity_poly.pdbx_strand_id
1 'polypeptide(L)'
;MFELIREHQLNIMLGLSSICMVIGFFALLTKSLPKRRKMALTDLEFSASILLFSDRLAYIYHGNHESIGFWMVRITNFLVFFMTISVIHGLNLYLVDLCRNEIGLEKVPMRLRIVEIITGIGWAMVIISQFTGLYYYFDENNVYHRGPGFLICYVIPFLALFIQLSVILQYVKRMSLSISIPMILFSVVPLMASVCQAFYYGVSLTNMAIVGMGIVLYVFAILEMNQKLEQAQKNALFEAQNESRSVRRSFEQVMQAIVNGLDAKDKYTRGHSMRVAEYARLIAETRGMDKSECLRVYYAAALHDIGKMQLPDFVTEKQGRLTEAEELVLKTCPVIGGEILSEVEEMPYVKTAVLYQHERYDGKGYPDGLKGEDIPLYARIISVANAYDRLTSYTCERAPLAQGRVRELMLGGSGREFDPKLVKIMVDMIDRDTEYMMREPDEESVEEAERNDISVVKRMHFEQYKEVVSDGIRLSKEYLKIRFETRPDQGYERKTSLPAIILFDSFDRCVHRNERNIRNLHYAEFGEIWMDGNKICTAAREIKTDITQKESMDQISEKEWIGYEIEAVCIGDHVKIKIGSRYQFVDVTVALADSTRFVFLGMTGEHCTIRNISMTKMSLSMDQDHIERIAPEVNYFTRKDGDIPNVEVDGYRDASSQGMPVEDGMRLFFHTRSLPEARLVHHCAYILLYYSDDGTIDGKNYQEYACIRMDGDDATVNPKAKNELIIQKDEDFAGWDDWKEANKAGLNYEVDFLRKKNKITFTTENAGLALECHTTVPKEADCVYVALTGNLCVLMDIRIR
;
A
#
# COMPACT_ATOMS: atom_id res chain seq x y z
N MET A 1 19.51 -32.09 52.67
CA MET A 1 18.17 -31.63 52.21
C MET A 1 17.11 -31.79 53.30
N PHE A 2 16.85 -33.00 53.81
CA PHE A 2 15.86 -33.19 54.89
C PHE A 2 16.19 -32.48 56.21
N GLU A 3 17.47 -32.43 56.60
CA GLU A 3 17.91 -31.67 57.78
C GLU A 3 17.64 -30.17 57.63
N LEU A 4 17.93 -29.61 56.45
CA LEU A 4 17.63 -28.22 56.10
C LEU A 4 16.12 -27.91 56.13
N ILE A 5 15.28 -28.83 55.62
CA ILE A 5 13.83 -28.69 55.72
C ILE A 5 13.38 -28.75 57.18
N ARG A 6 13.92 -29.66 57.99
CA ARG A 6 13.56 -29.79 59.40
C ARG A 6 13.92 -28.54 60.21
N GLU A 7 15.05 -27.92 59.91
CA GLU A 7 15.53 -26.69 60.56
C GLU A 7 14.70 -25.45 60.19
N HIS A 8 14.23 -25.37 58.94
CA HIS A 8 13.51 -24.19 58.43
C HIS A 8 12.00 -24.38 58.20
N GLN A 9 11.43 -25.55 58.50
CA GLN A 9 10.02 -25.87 58.19
C GLN A 9 9.03 -24.84 58.74
N LEU A 10 9.23 -24.32 59.95
CA LEU A 10 8.31 -23.34 60.55
C LEU A 10 8.28 -22.01 59.78
N ASN A 11 9.40 -21.62 59.18
CA ASN A 11 9.49 -20.42 58.34
C ASN A 11 8.88 -20.69 56.96
N ILE A 12 9.10 -21.89 56.40
CA ILE A 12 8.50 -22.30 55.12
C ILE A 12 6.97 -22.35 55.23
N MET A 13 6.43 -22.94 56.31
CA MET A 13 4.99 -22.99 56.55
C MET A 13 4.38 -21.59 56.69
N LEU A 14 5.06 -20.66 57.37
CA LEU A 14 4.61 -19.28 57.48
C LEU A 14 4.60 -18.57 56.11
N GLY A 15 5.66 -18.75 55.31
CA GLY A 15 5.75 -18.17 53.97
C GLY A 15 4.65 -18.67 53.05
N LEU A 16 4.47 -20.00 52.95
CA LEU A 16 3.45 -20.61 52.09
C LEU A 16 2.02 -20.26 52.54
N SER A 17 1.72 -20.29 53.84
CA SER A 17 0.40 -19.91 54.35
C SER A 17 0.06 -18.44 54.09
N SER A 18 1.05 -17.54 54.20
CA SER A 18 0.89 -16.12 53.88
C SER A 18 0.63 -15.90 52.39
N ILE A 19 1.36 -16.62 51.51
CA ILE A 19 1.16 -16.56 50.06
C ILE A 19 -0.26 -17.03 49.70
N CYS A 20 -0.71 -18.17 50.22
CA CYS A 20 -2.08 -18.67 49.99
C CYS A 20 -3.16 -17.71 50.51
N MET A 21 -2.93 -17.04 51.64
CA MET A 21 -3.87 -16.05 52.18
C MET A 21 -4.05 -14.88 51.21
N VAL A 22 -2.94 -14.36 50.69
CA VAL A 22 -2.93 -13.26 49.71
C VAL A 22 -3.58 -13.71 48.39
N ILE A 23 -3.22 -14.90 47.91
CA ILE A 23 -3.80 -15.50 46.70
C ILE A 23 -5.32 -15.69 46.86
N GLY A 24 -5.79 -16.24 47.97
CA GLY A 24 -7.22 -16.44 48.25
C GLY A 24 -7.99 -15.12 48.26
N PHE A 25 -7.38 -14.05 48.78
CA PHE A 25 -7.95 -12.71 48.71
C PHE A 25 -8.04 -12.17 47.27
N PHE A 26 -7.00 -12.33 46.46
CA PHE A 26 -7.05 -11.97 45.04
C PHE A 26 -8.08 -12.81 44.26
N ALA A 27 -8.18 -14.11 44.54
CA ALA A 27 -9.20 -14.98 43.95
C ALA A 27 -10.61 -14.46 44.27
N LEU A 28 -10.85 -14.05 45.52
CA LEU A 28 -12.12 -13.49 45.99
C LEU A 28 -12.44 -12.13 45.35
N LEU A 29 -11.46 -11.29 45.05
CA LEU A 29 -11.69 -9.98 44.42
C LEU A 29 -11.83 -10.05 42.89
N THR A 30 -11.23 -11.07 42.27
CA THR A 30 -11.17 -11.19 40.81
C THR A 30 -12.57 -11.24 40.18
N LYS A 31 -12.79 -10.42 39.15
CA LYS A 31 -14.03 -10.36 38.36
C LYS A 31 -13.96 -11.18 37.06
N SER A 32 -12.77 -11.56 36.62
CA SER A 32 -12.56 -12.32 35.38
C SER A 32 -12.85 -13.81 35.51
N LEU A 33 -12.99 -14.35 36.73
CA LEU A 33 -13.27 -15.76 36.96
C LEU A 33 -14.77 -16.06 37.04
N PRO A 34 -15.26 -17.14 36.39
CA PRO A 34 -16.62 -17.64 36.59
C PRO A 34 -16.90 -17.88 38.07
N LYS A 35 -18.12 -17.59 38.52
CA LYS A 35 -18.51 -17.64 39.95
C LYS A 35 -18.13 -18.97 40.63
N ARG A 36 -18.31 -20.10 39.95
CA ARG A 36 -17.99 -21.44 40.49
C ARG A 36 -16.49 -21.68 40.60
N ARG A 37 -15.73 -21.41 39.54
CA ARG A 37 -14.26 -21.49 39.53
C ARG A 37 -13.63 -20.59 40.59
N LYS A 38 -14.14 -19.37 40.70
CA LYS A 38 -13.77 -18.41 41.73
C LYS A 38 -13.97 -18.98 43.13
N MET A 39 -15.16 -19.51 43.42
CA MET A 39 -15.45 -20.12 44.72
C MET A 39 -14.55 -21.33 45.01
N ALA A 40 -14.32 -22.19 44.03
CA ALA A 40 -13.45 -23.36 44.18
C ALA A 40 -11.98 -22.99 44.51
N LEU A 41 -11.40 -22.04 43.77
CA LEU A 41 -10.04 -21.56 44.03
C LEU A 41 -9.93 -20.80 45.36
N THR A 42 -10.96 -20.01 45.69
CA THR A 42 -11.01 -19.29 46.96
C THR A 42 -11.06 -20.25 48.14
N ASP A 43 -11.89 -21.29 48.06
CA ASP A 43 -12.01 -22.35 49.08
C ASP A 43 -10.71 -23.15 49.24
N LEU A 44 -10.09 -23.53 48.12
CA LEU A 44 -8.80 -24.22 48.08
C LEU A 44 -7.71 -23.42 48.82
N GLU A 45 -7.55 -22.14 48.48
CA GLU A 45 -6.44 -21.30 48.94
C GLU A 45 -6.61 -20.85 50.39
N PHE A 46 -7.82 -20.52 50.83
CA PHE A 46 -8.07 -20.25 52.25
C PHE A 46 -7.90 -21.51 53.11
N SER A 47 -8.40 -22.66 52.65
CA SER A 47 -8.19 -23.94 53.35
C SER A 47 -6.71 -24.29 53.44
N ALA A 48 -5.93 -24.07 52.37
CA ALA A 48 -4.50 -24.30 52.32
C ALA A 48 -3.72 -23.36 53.28
N SER A 49 -4.11 -22.09 53.33
CA SER A 49 -3.53 -21.12 54.26
C SER A 49 -3.76 -21.51 55.72
N ILE A 50 -5.02 -21.83 56.09
CA ILE A 50 -5.38 -22.22 57.45
C ILE A 50 -4.72 -23.55 57.84
N LEU A 51 -4.60 -24.50 56.90
CA LEU A 51 -3.92 -25.77 57.10
C LEU A 51 -2.48 -25.57 57.56
N LEU A 52 -1.65 -24.87 56.78
CA LEU A 52 -0.23 -24.69 57.12
C LEU A 52 -0.01 -23.77 58.31
N PHE A 53 -0.87 -22.75 58.48
CA PHE A 53 -0.80 -21.90 59.66
C PHE A 53 -1.10 -22.68 60.94
N SER A 54 -2.13 -23.53 60.92
CA SER A 54 -2.49 -24.39 62.05
C SER A 54 -1.40 -25.42 62.33
N ASP A 55 -0.86 -26.06 61.29
CA ASP A 55 0.21 -27.04 61.41
C ASP A 55 1.46 -26.43 62.06
N ARG A 56 1.88 -25.24 61.61
CA ARG A 56 2.96 -24.48 62.23
C ARG A 56 2.73 -24.24 63.72
N LEU A 57 1.52 -23.83 64.10
CA LEU A 57 1.18 -23.56 65.50
C LEU A 57 1.13 -24.84 66.34
N ALA A 58 0.73 -25.97 65.76
CA ALA A 58 0.79 -27.27 66.42
C ALA A 58 2.22 -27.64 66.83
N TYR A 59 3.22 -27.34 65.98
CA TYR A 59 4.64 -27.53 66.32
C TYR A 59 5.15 -26.54 67.38
N ILE A 60 4.74 -25.27 67.32
CA ILE A 60 5.22 -24.22 68.25
C ILE A 60 4.73 -24.46 69.69
N TYR A 61 3.48 -24.86 69.85
CA TYR A 61 2.87 -25.05 71.16
C TYR A 61 2.99 -26.48 71.70
N HIS A 62 3.71 -27.36 70.99
CA HIS A 62 3.93 -28.75 71.39
C HIS A 62 4.61 -28.81 72.78
N GLY A 63 3.98 -29.51 73.73
CA GLY A 63 4.50 -29.65 75.09
C GLY A 63 4.43 -28.37 75.96
N ASN A 64 3.72 -27.32 75.51
CA ASN A 64 3.50 -26.13 76.32
C ASN A 64 2.33 -26.35 77.31
N HIS A 65 2.59 -26.13 78.61
CA HIS A 65 1.63 -26.34 79.71
C HIS A 65 0.79 -25.11 80.06
N GLU A 66 1.09 -23.94 79.50
CA GLU A 66 0.28 -22.73 79.70
C GLU A 66 -1.13 -22.92 79.16
N SER A 67 -2.12 -22.23 79.73
CA SER A 67 -3.53 -22.34 79.31
C SER A 67 -3.71 -22.07 77.81
N ILE A 68 -2.90 -21.17 77.24
CA ILE A 68 -2.89 -20.89 75.80
C ILE A 68 -2.37 -22.11 75.03
N GLY A 69 -1.27 -22.72 75.45
CA GLY A 69 -0.70 -23.93 74.83
C GLY A 69 -1.66 -25.12 74.87
N PHE A 70 -2.38 -25.31 75.97
CA PHE A 70 -3.39 -26.38 76.12
C PHE A 70 -4.48 -26.31 75.05
N TRP A 71 -5.07 -25.13 74.83
CA TRP A 71 -6.12 -24.94 73.83
C TRP A 71 -5.57 -24.94 72.41
N MET A 72 -4.40 -24.31 72.21
CA MET A 72 -3.85 -24.11 70.88
C MET A 72 -3.54 -25.45 70.21
N VAL A 73 -2.87 -26.37 70.90
CA VAL A 73 -2.51 -27.68 70.35
C VAL A 73 -3.74 -28.50 69.94
N ARG A 74 -4.85 -28.41 70.67
CA ARG A 74 -6.11 -29.13 70.32
C ARG A 74 -6.78 -28.53 69.10
N ILE A 75 -6.94 -27.21 69.08
CA ILE A 75 -7.58 -26.49 67.98
C ILE A 75 -6.77 -26.65 66.69
N THR A 76 -5.44 -26.49 66.77
CA THR A 76 -4.58 -26.55 65.59
C THR A 76 -4.50 -27.95 65.00
N ASN A 77 -4.37 -29.01 65.83
CA ASN A 77 -4.40 -30.39 65.33
C ASN A 77 -5.75 -30.74 64.71
N PHE A 78 -6.87 -30.30 65.30
CA PHE A 78 -8.19 -30.44 64.67
C PHE A 78 -8.23 -29.77 63.29
N LEU A 79 -7.78 -28.51 63.21
CA LEU A 79 -7.73 -27.77 61.95
C LEU A 79 -6.80 -28.39 60.92
N VAL A 80 -5.68 -29.01 61.31
CA VAL A 80 -4.79 -29.71 60.36
C VAL A 80 -5.55 -30.82 59.63
N PHE A 81 -6.20 -31.74 60.36
CA PHE A 81 -6.92 -32.84 59.72
C PHE A 81 -8.16 -32.35 58.97
N PHE A 82 -8.89 -31.39 59.53
CA PHE A 82 -10.09 -30.83 58.91
C PHE A 82 -9.75 -30.12 57.59
N MET A 83 -8.76 -29.22 57.60
CA MET A 83 -8.38 -28.43 56.43
C MET A 83 -7.64 -29.24 55.37
N THR A 84 -6.97 -30.34 55.73
CA THR A 84 -6.40 -31.26 54.74
C THR A 84 -7.50 -31.84 53.83
N ILE A 85 -8.65 -32.20 54.42
CA ILE A 85 -9.82 -32.68 53.67
C ILE A 85 -10.45 -31.53 52.87
N SER A 86 -10.51 -30.32 53.45
CA SER A 86 -11.04 -29.14 52.77
C SER A 86 -10.25 -28.73 51.53
N VAL A 87 -8.93 -28.82 51.55
CA VAL A 87 -8.09 -28.56 50.36
C VAL A 87 -8.38 -29.58 49.24
N ILE A 88 -8.53 -30.86 49.59
CA ILE A 88 -8.88 -31.90 48.61
C ILE A 88 -10.30 -31.69 48.06
N HIS A 89 -11.22 -31.22 48.89
CA HIS A 89 -12.56 -30.82 48.47
C HIS A 89 -12.54 -29.62 47.52
N GLY A 90 -11.74 -28.59 47.80
CA GLY A 90 -11.53 -27.44 46.91
C GLY A 90 -11.05 -27.86 45.51
N LEU A 91 -10.12 -28.82 45.44
CA LEU A 91 -9.70 -29.43 44.16
C LEU A 91 -10.86 -30.14 43.47
N ASN A 92 -11.71 -30.86 44.22
CA ASN A 92 -12.88 -31.53 43.67
C ASN A 92 -13.85 -30.53 43.03
N LEU A 93 -14.11 -29.40 43.71
CA LEU A 93 -14.95 -28.33 43.19
C LEU A 93 -14.37 -27.72 41.90
N TYR A 94 -13.05 -27.53 41.86
CA TYR A 94 -12.34 -27.05 40.67
C TYR A 94 -12.48 -28.05 39.50
N LEU A 95 -12.30 -29.34 39.75
CA LEU A 95 -12.48 -30.41 38.75
C LEU A 95 -13.91 -30.48 38.22
N VAL A 96 -14.91 -30.31 39.08
CA VAL A 96 -16.32 -30.30 38.68
C VAL A 96 -16.62 -29.12 37.75
N ASP A 97 -16.07 -27.94 38.03
CA ASP A 97 -16.18 -26.77 37.14
C ASP A 97 -15.51 -27.02 35.78
N LEU A 98 -14.30 -27.58 35.81
CA LEU A 98 -13.52 -27.91 34.62
C LEU A 98 -14.24 -28.92 33.70
N CYS A 99 -14.79 -29.99 34.29
CA CYS A 99 -15.58 -30.98 33.56
C CYS A 99 -16.80 -30.37 32.85
N ARG A 100 -17.44 -29.37 33.46
CA ARG A 100 -18.64 -28.74 32.88
C ARG A 100 -18.29 -27.69 31.84
N ASN A 101 -17.39 -26.77 32.15
CA ASN A 101 -17.18 -25.57 31.34
C ASN A 101 -16.10 -25.75 30.27
N GLU A 102 -15.09 -26.59 30.50
CA GLU A 102 -13.99 -26.76 29.54
C GLU A 102 -14.06 -28.08 28.78
N ILE A 103 -14.31 -29.19 29.48
CA ILE A 103 -14.46 -30.50 28.83
C ILE A 103 -15.84 -30.62 28.15
N GLY A 104 -16.82 -29.80 28.57
CA GLY A 104 -18.16 -29.76 27.99
C GLY A 104 -19.01 -30.98 28.33
N LEU A 105 -18.82 -31.61 29.49
CA LEU A 105 -19.62 -32.77 29.90
C LEU A 105 -20.98 -32.34 30.43
N GLU A 106 -22.06 -32.84 29.83
CA GLU A 106 -23.44 -32.64 30.32
C GLU A 106 -23.64 -33.17 31.74
N LYS A 107 -23.03 -34.31 32.08
CA LYS A 107 -23.09 -34.93 33.40
C LYS A 107 -21.68 -35.13 33.96
N VAL A 108 -21.50 -34.67 35.20
CA VAL A 108 -20.25 -34.82 35.96
C VAL A 108 -19.99 -36.31 36.25
N PRO A 109 -18.74 -36.80 36.11
CA PRO A 109 -18.39 -38.19 36.41
C PRO A 109 -18.82 -38.61 37.83
N MET A 110 -19.40 -39.81 37.97
CA MET A 110 -19.82 -40.35 39.28
C MET A 110 -18.65 -40.40 40.28
N ARG A 111 -17.42 -40.62 39.80
CA ARG A 111 -16.19 -40.60 40.59
C ARG A 111 -16.00 -39.31 41.41
N LEU A 112 -16.31 -38.13 40.87
CA LEU A 112 -16.17 -36.86 41.60
C LEU A 112 -17.26 -36.69 42.67
N ARG A 113 -18.45 -37.29 42.48
CA ARG A 113 -19.48 -37.35 43.53
C ARG A 113 -19.09 -38.31 44.65
N ILE A 114 -18.42 -39.42 44.32
CA ILE A 114 -17.87 -40.34 45.31
C ILE A 114 -16.84 -39.61 46.18
N VAL A 115 -15.97 -38.78 45.59
CA VAL A 115 -15.01 -37.95 46.33
C VAL A 115 -15.71 -36.95 47.26
N GLU A 116 -16.80 -36.34 46.82
CA GLU A 116 -17.62 -35.46 47.66
C GLU A 116 -18.19 -36.18 48.89
N ILE A 117 -18.69 -37.41 48.72
CA ILE A 117 -19.17 -38.24 49.83
C ILE A 117 -18.00 -38.64 50.76
N ILE A 118 -16.87 -39.08 50.21
CA ILE A 118 -15.69 -39.49 50.98
C ILE A 118 -15.14 -38.34 51.82
N THR A 119 -15.04 -37.14 51.25
CA THR A 119 -14.61 -35.94 51.97
C THR A 119 -15.60 -35.56 53.07
N GLY A 120 -16.91 -35.68 52.82
CA GLY A 120 -17.96 -35.52 53.83
C GLY A 120 -17.82 -36.48 55.03
N ILE A 121 -17.61 -37.76 54.76
CA ILE A 121 -17.34 -38.78 55.81
C ILE A 121 -16.06 -38.43 56.56
N GLY A 122 -15.03 -37.98 55.85
CA GLY A 122 -13.76 -37.55 56.44
C GLY A 122 -13.93 -36.46 57.49
N TRP A 123 -14.66 -35.38 57.17
CA TRP A 123 -14.92 -34.31 58.14
C TRP A 123 -15.70 -34.82 59.36
N ALA A 124 -16.73 -35.64 59.16
CA ALA A 124 -17.50 -36.23 60.26
C ALA A 124 -16.62 -37.07 61.19
N MET A 125 -15.70 -37.86 60.64
CA MET A 125 -14.77 -38.67 61.42
C MET A 125 -13.75 -37.83 62.21
N VAL A 126 -13.26 -36.73 61.65
CA VAL A 126 -12.38 -35.79 62.38
C VAL A 126 -13.10 -35.18 63.58
N ILE A 127 -14.39 -34.85 63.44
CA ILE A 127 -15.24 -34.33 64.52
C ILE A 127 -15.46 -35.42 65.59
N ILE A 128 -15.84 -36.64 65.19
CA ILE A 128 -16.04 -37.78 66.12
C ILE A 128 -14.75 -38.09 66.89
N SER A 129 -13.59 -37.96 66.24
CA SER A 129 -12.29 -38.18 66.88
C SER A 129 -12.04 -37.23 68.05
N GLN A 130 -12.64 -36.04 68.09
CA GLN A 130 -12.45 -35.10 69.21
C GLN A 130 -13.00 -35.63 70.54
N PHE A 131 -14.03 -36.48 70.46
CA PHE A 131 -14.70 -37.04 71.63
C PHE A 131 -14.23 -38.46 71.96
N THR A 132 -13.66 -39.17 70.98
CA THR A 132 -13.34 -40.60 71.10
C THR A 132 -11.84 -40.88 71.21
N GLY A 133 -10.98 -39.91 70.88
CA GLY A 133 -9.54 -40.12 70.79
C GLY A 133 -9.12 -41.05 69.64
N LEU A 134 -9.99 -41.24 68.64
CA LEU A 134 -9.81 -42.23 67.57
C LEU A 134 -8.55 -41.97 66.73
N TYR A 135 -8.35 -40.75 66.25
CA TYR A 135 -7.18 -40.39 65.44
C TYR A 135 -5.99 -39.97 66.28
N TYR A 136 -6.23 -39.20 67.34
CA TYR A 136 -5.18 -38.71 68.23
C TYR A 136 -5.76 -38.40 69.61
N TYR A 137 -4.87 -38.37 70.60
CA TYR A 137 -5.15 -37.92 71.96
C TYR A 137 -3.93 -37.17 72.51
N PHE A 138 -4.12 -36.47 73.63
CA PHE A 138 -3.05 -35.74 74.31
C PHE A 138 -2.85 -36.32 75.70
N ASP A 139 -1.59 -36.46 76.11
CA ASP A 139 -1.25 -36.88 77.47
C ASP A 139 -1.30 -35.70 78.47
N GLU A 140 -1.00 -36.00 79.73
CA GLU A 140 -0.94 -35.03 80.83
C GLU A 140 0.12 -33.93 80.59
N ASN A 141 1.12 -34.20 79.75
CA ASN A 141 2.16 -33.25 79.38
C ASN A 141 1.82 -32.43 78.13
N ASN A 142 0.57 -32.49 77.65
CA ASN A 142 0.11 -31.84 76.43
C ASN A 142 0.91 -32.27 75.18
N VAL A 143 1.43 -33.50 75.18
CA VAL A 143 2.15 -34.11 74.06
C VAL A 143 1.15 -34.88 73.20
N TYR A 144 1.27 -34.69 71.89
CA TYR A 144 0.46 -35.37 70.89
C TYR A 144 0.80 -36.86 70.81
N HIS A 145 -0.22 -37.72 70.90
CA HIS A 145 -0.11 -39.16 70.70
C HIS A 145 -1.06 -39.64 69.61
N ARG A 146 -0.62 -40.64 68.86
CA ARG A 146 -1.42 -41.26 67.79
C ARG A 146 -2.47 -42.19 68.41
N GLY A 147 -3.72 -41.99 68.04
CA GLY A 147 -4.83 -42.86 68.43
C GLY A 147 -4.82 -44.20 67.66
N PRO A 148 -5.62 -45.18 68.10
CA PRO A 148 -5.67 -46.51 67.48
C PRO A 148 -6.18 -46.48 66.03
N GLY A 149 -6.97 -45.47 65.65
CA GLY A 149 -7.50 -45.25 64.31
C GLY A 149 -6.70 -44.27 63.46
N PHE A 150 -5.50 -43.86 63.87
CA PHE A 150 -4.71 -42.84 63.18
C PHE A 150 -4.48 -43.14 61.69
N LEU A 151 -4.33 -44.40 61.27
CA LEU A 151 -4.15 -44.73 59.84
C LEU A 151 -5.35 -44.34 58.97
N ILE A 152 -6.57 -44.35 59.52
CA ILE A 152 -7.81 -44.01 58.79
C ILE A 152 -7.77 -42.55 58.28
N CYS A 153 -7.11 -41.64 59.02
CA CYS A 153 -7.02 -40.25 58.61
C CYS A 153 -6.15 -40.02 57.37
N TYR A 154 -5.25 -40.95 57.03
CA TYR A 154 -4.47 -40.89 55.77
C TYR A 154 -5.17 -41.60 54.62
N VAL A 155 -5.94 -42.66 54.90
CA VAL A 155 -6.63 -43.45 53.87
C VAL A 155 -7.66 -42.61 53.12
N ILE A 156 -8.43 -41.77 53.82
CA ILE A 156 -9.49 -40.95 53.22
C ILE A 156 -8.94 -39.92 52.21
N PRO A 157 -7.98 -39.04 52.59
CA PRO A 157 -7.28 -38.15 51.66
C PRO A 157 -6.61 -38.87 50.48
N PHE A 158 -5.94 -40.00 50.75
CA PHE A 158 -5.24 -40.77 49.73
C PHE A 158 -6.20 -41.35 48.69
N LEU A 159 -7.31 -41.95 49.15
CA LEU A 159 -8.35 -42.48 48.27
C LEU A 159 -9.00 -41.38 47.43
N ALA A 160 -9.27 -40.22 48.03
CA ALA A 160 -9.84 -39.07 47.33
C ALA A 160 -8.91 -38.58 46.20
N LEU A 161 -7.62 -38.36 46.48
CA LEU A 161 -6.62 -37.94 45.50
C LEU A 161 -6.44 -38.99 44.39
N PHE A 162 -6.46 -40.28 44.72
CA PHE A 162 -6.38 -41.36 43.73
C PHE A 162 -7.59 -41.38 42.78
N ILE A 163 -8.80 -41.21 43.32
CA ILE A 163 -10.01 -41.12 42.51
C ILE A 163 -9.98 -39.86 41.63
N GLN A 164 -9.57 -38.70 42.17
CA GLN A 164 -9.39 -37.47 41.40
C GLN A 164 -8.37 -37.64 40.27
N LEU A 165 -7.21 -38.24 40.55
CA LEU A 165 -6.18 -38.56 39.55
C LEU A 165 -6.73 -39.45 38.43
N SER A 166 -7.56 -40.44 38.76
CA SER A 166 -8.18 -41.31 37.76
C SER A 166 -9.10 -40.55 36.79
N VAL A 167 -9.73 -39.47 37.24
CA VAL A 167 -10.56 -38.59 36.40
C VAL A 167 -9.67 -37.66 35.56
N ILE A 168 -8.65 -37.06 36.17
CA ILE A 168 -7.68 -36.20 35.49
C ILE A 168 -7.02 -36.95 34.32
N LEU A 169 -6.51 -38.17 34.56
CA LEU A 169 -5.87 -39.00 33.54
C LEU A 169 -6.83 -39.41 32.41
N GLN A 170 -8.09 -39.70 32.75
CA GLN A 170 -9.10 -40.04 31.73
C GLN A 170 -9.33 -38.89 30.75
N TYR A 171 -9.35 -37.65 31.24
CA TYR A 171 -9.70 -36.47 30.45
C TYR A 171 -8.50 -35.61 30.04
N VAL A 172 -7.26 -36.06 30.30
CA VAL A 172 -6.03 -35.30 30.03
C VAL A 172 -5.91 -34.82 28.58
N LYS A 173 -6.38 -35.63 27.62
CA LYS A 173 -6.37 -35.28 26.19
C LYS A 173 -7.39 -34.22 25.78
N ARG A 174 -8.39 -33.94 26.64
CA ARG A 174 -9.43 -32.92 26.42
C ARG A 174 -9.16 -31.62 27.17
N MET A 175 -8.08 -31.56 27.95
CA MET A 175 -7.68 -30.40 28.74
C MET A 175 -6.42 -29.79 28.13
N SER A 176 -6.20 -28.49 28.33
CA SER A 176 -4.95 -27.84 27.94
C SER A 176 -3.78 -28.40 28.77
N LEU A 177 -2.57 -28.40 28.20
CA LEU A 177 -1.36 -28.82 28.92
C LEU A 177 -1.13 -27.97 30.18
N SER A 178 -1.45 -26.67 30.09
CA SER A 178 -1.36 -25.70 31.18
C SER A 178 -2.24 -26.03 32.39
N ILE A 179 -3.33 -26.77 32.22
CA ILE A 179 -4.18 -27.25 33.34
C ILE A 179 -3.79 -28.67 33.75
N SER A 180 -3.58 -29.54 32.77
CA SER A 180 -3.35 -30.96 32.99
C SER A 180 -2.12 -31.22 33.85
N ILE A 181 -1.03 -30.49 33.59
CA ILE A 181 0.24 -30.68 34.30
C ILE A 181 0.10 -30.30 35.80
N PRO A 182 -0.33 -29.08 36.17
CA PRO A 182 -0.56 -28.72 37.57
C PRO A 182 -1.54 -29.65 38.30
N MET A 183 -2.59 -30.11 37.62
CA MET A 183 -3.58 -31.03 38.20
C MET A 183 -2.99 -32.39 38.52
N ILE A 184 -2.19 -32.96 37.61
CA ILE A 184 -1.48 -34.22 37.84
C ILE A 184 -0.46 -34.05 38.98
N LEU A 185 0.29 -32.95 38.97
CA LEU A 185 1.27 -32.65 40.02
C LEU A 185 0.60 -32.50 41.40
N PHE A 186 -0.53 -31.80 41.47
CA PHE A 186 -1.32 -31.67 42.70
C PHE A 186 -1.78 -33.02 43.25
N SER A 187 -2.12 -33.97 42.38
CA SER A 187 -2.51 -35.30 42.83
C SER A 187 -1.32 -36.20 43.17
N VAL A 188 -0.19 -36.12 42.47
CA VAL A 188 0.94 -37.06 42.62
C VAL A 188 1.93 -36.62 43.70
N VAL A 189 2.29 -35.33 43.75
CA VAL A 189 3.34 -34.82 44.65
C VAL A 189 2.99 -35.03 46.12
N PRO A 190 1.75 -34.76 46.60
CA PRO A 190 1.34 -35.08 47.97
C PRO A 190 1.37 -36.57 48.31
N LEU A 191 1.05 -37.45 47.36
CA LEU A 191 1.11 -38.90 47.56
C LEU A 191 2.56 -39.35 47.75
N MET A 192 3.49 -38.85 46.92
CA MET A 192 4.92 -39.11 47.06
C MET A 192 5.47 -38.53 48.37
N ALA A 193 5.09 -37.30 48.72
CA ALA A 193 5.47 -36.66 49.98
C ALA A 193 5.01 -37.46 51.20
N SER A 194 3.82 -38.08 51.13
CA SER A 194 3.28 -38.92 52.20
C SER A 194 4.06 -40.21 52.39
N VAL A 195 4.52 -40.84 51.29
CA VAL A 195 5.41 -42.01 51.36
C VAL A 195 6.75 -41.62 51.96
N CYS A 196 7.35 -40.50 51.55
CA CYS A 196 8.59 -40.01 52.13
C CYS A 196 8.45 -39.67 53.62
N GLN A 197 7.36 -39.00 54.01
CA GLN A 197 7.09 -38.62 55.40
C GLN A 197 6.98 -39.83 56.33
N ALA A 198 6.57 -41.00 55.82
CA ALA A 198 6.53 -42.23 56.61
C ALA A 198 7.92 -42.68 57.11
N PHE A 199 9.00 -42.34 56.39
CA PHE A 199 10.38 -42.69 56.74
C PHE A 199 11.11 -41.61 57.56
N TYR A 200 10.61 -40.37 57.58
CA TYR A 200 11.26 -39.23 58.23
C TYR A 200 10.33 -38.56 59.26
N TYR A 201 10.49 -38.94 60.53
CA TYR A 201 9.65 -38.46 61.63
C TYR A 201 9.93 -36.98 61.96
N GLY A 202 8.89 -36.19 62.19
CA GLY A 202 8.99 -34.80 62.66
C GLY A 202 9.09 -33.69 61.59
N VAL A 203 8.70 -34.00 60.34
CA VAL A 203 8.61 -33.02 59.25
C VAL A 203 7.21 -33.08 58.63
N SER A 204 6.56 -31.93 58.44
CA SER A 204 5.25 -31.84 57.78
C SER A 204 5.35 -31.75 56.24
N LEU A 205 5.92 -32.77 55.62
CA LEU A 205 6.21 -32.76 54.19
C LEU A 205 4.94 -32.82 53.33
N THR A 206 3.94 -33.62 53.72
CA THR A 206 2.68 -33.75 52.98
C THR A 206 1.89 -32.45 52.93
N ASN A 207 1.74 -31.75 54.06
CA ASN A 207 0.96 -30.50 54.11
C ASN A 207 1.66 -29.39 53.32
N MET A 208 2.99 -29.28 53.42
CA MET A 208 3.76 -28.34 52.60
C MET A 208 3.64 -28.66 51.10
N ALA A 209 3.63 -29.94 50.71
CA ALA A 209 3.45 -30.36 49.33
C ALA A 209 2.04 -30.04 48.79
N ILE A 210 0.98 -30.31 49.57
CA ILE A 210 -0.41 -30.01 49.18
C ILE A 210 -0.58 -28.51 48.92
N VAL A 211 -0.10 -27.67 49.84
CA VAL A 211 -0.24 -26.22 49.72
C VAL A 211 0.65 -25.65 48.61
N GLY A 212 1.89 -26.13 48.50
CA GLY A 212 2.78 -25.74 47.41
C GLY A 212 2.17 -26.03 46.03
N MET A 213 1.53 -27.19 45.86
CA MET A 213 0.84 -27.52 44.61
C MET A 213 -0.45 -26.72 44.41
N GLY A 214 -1.15 -26.31 45.47
CA GLY A 214 -2.30 -25.40 45.39
C GLY A 214 -1.93 -24.06 44.74
N ILE A 215 -0.84 -23.45 45.23
CA ILE A 215 -0.29 -22.22 44.66
C ILE A 215 0.05 -22.40 43.18
N VAL A 216 0.72 -23.50 42.82
CA VAL A 216 1.05 -23.82 41.42
C VAL A 216 -0.22 -23.90 40.58
N LEU A 217 -1.23 -24.65 41.04
CA LEU A 217 -2.51 -24.77 40.35
C LEU A 217 -3.18 -23.41 40.11
N TYR A 218 -3.20 -22.54 41.12
CA TYR A 218 -3.77 -21.20 41.01
C TYR A 218 -3.05 -20.33 39.98
N VAL A 219 -1.71 -20.30 40.02
CA VAL A 219 -0.89 -19.50 39.09
C VAL A 219 -1.18 -19.91 37.64
N PHE A 220 -1.19 -21.21 37.36
CA PHE A 220 -1.49 -21.71 36.02
C PHE A 220 -2.94 -21.42 35.57
N ALA A 221 -3.90 -21.50 36.50
CA ALA A 221 -5.30 -21.15 36.21
C ALA A 221 -5.47 -19.67 35.80
N ILE A 222 -4.70 -18.75 36.40
CA ILE A 222 -4.69 -17.34 36.00
C ILE A 222 -4.00 -17.13 34.66
N LEU A 223 -2.83 -17.74 34.45
CA LEU A 223 -2.07 -17.57 33.20
C LEU A 223 -2.89 -17.97 31.98
N GLU A 224 -3.61 -19.09 32.06
CA GLU A 224 -4.49 -19.52 30.99
C GLU A 224 -5.67 -18.57 30.77
N MET A 225 -6.27 -18.04 31.85
CA MET A 225 -7.36 -17.07 31.73
C MET A 225 -6.90 -15.79 31.00
N ASN A 226 -5.71 -15.29 31.34
CA ASN A 226 -5.14 -14.12 30.68
C ASN A 226 -4.91 -14.37 29.17
N GLN A 227 -4.43 -15.55 28.80
CA GLN A 227 -4.28 -15.94 27.40
C GLN A 227 -5.63 -16.01 26.66
N LYS A 228 -6.67 -16.58 27.28
CA LYS A 228 -8.03 -16.62 26.70
C LYS A 228 -8.60 -15.22 26.50
N LEU A 229 -8.39 -14.31 27.45
CA LEU A 229 -8.82 -12.92 27.35
C LEU A 229 -8.10 -12.17 26.23
N GLU A 230 -6.79 -12.31 26.12
CA GLU A 230 -5.99 -11.68 25.06
C GLU A 230 -6.45 -12.17 23.68
N GLN A 231 -6.71 -13.47 23.53
CA GLN A 231 -7.20 -14.03 22.27
C GLN A 231 -8.61 -13.50 21.93
N ALA A 232 -9.51 -13.41 22.91
CA ALA A 232 -10.84 -12.86 22.71
C ALA A 232 -10.81 -11.39 22.27
N GLN A 233 -9.92 -10.58 22.87
CA GLN A 233 -9.70 -9.19 22.46
C GLN A 233 -9.17 -9.08 21.04
N LYS A 234 -8.19 -9.91 20.66
CA LYS A 234 -7.65 -9.95 19.28
C LYS A 234 -8.73 -10.32 18.26
N ASN A 235 -9.56 -11.31 18.58
CA ASN A 235 -10.65 -11.73 17.70
C ASN A 235 -11.70 -10.61 17.54
N ALA A 236 -12.12 -9.96 18.63
CA ALA A 236 -13.08 -8.86 18.58
C ALA A 236 -12.55 -7.67 17.77
N LEU A 237 -11.25 -7.34 17.89
CA LEU A 237 -10.62 -6.30 17.10
C LEU A 237 -10.60 -6.65 15.60
N PHE A 238 -10.29 -7.91 15.28
CA PHE A 238 -10.28 -8.38 13.89
C PHE A 238 -11.69 -8.34 13.27
N GLU A 239 -12.72 -8.73 14.02
CA GLU A 239 -14.12 -8.64 13.59
C GLU A 239 -14.54 -7.19 13.33
N ALA A 240 -14.26 -6.26 14.24
CA ALA A 240 -14.56 -4.85 14.07
C ALA A 240 -13.85 -4.22 12.86
N GLN A 241 -12.60 -4.60 12.60
CA GLN A 241 -11.85 -4.15 11.42
C GLN A 241 -12.46 -4.68 10.11
N ASN A 242 -12.88 -5.95 10.09
CA ASN A 242 -13.52 -6.53 8.91
C ASN A 242 -14.89 -5.92 8.64
N GLU A 243 -15.67 -5.64 9.68
CA GLU A 243 -16.96 -4.95 9.56
C GLU A 243 -16.77 -3.55 8.97
N SER A 244 -15.81 -2.77 9.49
CA SER A 244 -15.48 -1.45 8.95
C SER A 244 -15.05 -1.49 7.48
N ARG A 245 -14.21 -2.47 7.10
CA ARG A 245 -13.82 -2.70 5.70
C ARG A 245 -15.01 -3.07 4.82
N SER A 246 -15.90 -3.92 5.34
CA SER A 246 -17.12 -4.33 4.64
C SER A 246 -18.03 -3.14 4.36
N VAL A 247 -18.28 -2.30 5.37
CA VAL A 247 -19.10 -1.08 5.25
C VAL A 247 -18.49 -0.13 4.23
N ARG A 248 -17.18 0.13 4.30
CA ARG A 248 -16.49 0.97 3.31
C ARG A 248 -16.63 0.44 1.89
N ARG A 249 -16.43 -0.86 1.70
CA ARG A 249 -16.57 -1.50 0.38
C ARG A 249 -18.00 -1.40 -0.16
N SER A 250 -19.01 -1.62 0.70
CA SER A 250 -20.40 -1.45 0.31
C SER A 250 -20.71 0.00 -0.07
N PHE A 251 -20.18 0.98 0.66
CA PHE A 251 -20.31 2.39 0.33
C PHE A 251 -19.70 2.70 -1.05
N GLU A 252 -18.46 2.26 -1.30
CA GLU A 252 -17.78 2.43 -2.60
C GLU A 252 -18.59 1.78 -3.75
N GLN A 253 -19.16 0.59 -3.53
CA GLN A 253 -20.01 -0.09 -4.51
C GLN A 253 -21.31 0.66 -4.80
N VAL A 254 -21.98 1.17 -3.78
CA VAL A 254 -23.22 1.96 -3.93
C VAL A 254 -22.92 3.26 -4.66
N MET A 255 -21.85 3.96 -4.28
CA MET A 255 -21.41 5.17 -4.95
C MET A 255 -21.08 4.91 -6.42
N GLN A 256 -20.34 3.83 -6.73
CA GLN A 256 -20.06 3.45 -8.11
C GLN A 256 -21.35 3.16 -8.90
N ALA A 257 -22.34 2.51 -8.29
CA ALA A 257 -23.62 2.26 -8.93
C ALA A 257 -24.39 3.56 -9.23
N ILE A 258 -24.36 4.53 -8.31
CA ILE A 258 -24.96 5.86 -8.51
C ILE A 258 -24.24 6.60 -9.66
N VAL A 259 -22.91 6.62 -9.64
CA VAL A 259 -22.09 7.25 -10.69
C VAL A 259 -22.34 6.61 -12.04
N ASN A 260 -22.38 5.29 -12.13
CA ASN A 260 -22.69 4.59 -13.38
C ASN A 260 -24.10 4.91 -13.88
N GLY A 261 -25.07 5.03 -12.98
CA GLY A 261 -26.44 5.43 -13.32
C GLY A 261 -26.53 6.88 -13.81
N LEU A 262 -25.74 7.78 -13.22
CA LEU A 262 -25.60 9.17 -13.64
C LEU A 262 -25.01 9.26 -15.05
N ASP A 263 -23.86 8.63 -15.26
CA ASP A 263 -23.16 8.63 -16.55
C ASP A 263 -23.99 7.94 -17.65
N ALA A 264 -24.83 6.96 -17.31
CA ALA A 264 -25.73 6.31 -18.27
C ALA A 264 -26.81 7.24 -18.85
N LYS A 265 -27.10 8.38 -18.19
CA LYS A 265 -28.08 9.36 -18.68
C LYS A 265 -27.56 10.19 -19.85
N ASP A 266 -26.24 10.34 -19.98
CA ASP A 266 -25.61 11.08 -21.09
C ASP A 266 -24.59 10.18 -21.80
N LYS A 267 -24.89 9.85 -23.06
CA LYS A 267 -24.11 8.93 -23.91
C LYS A 267 -22.63 9.30 -24.04
N TYR A 268 -22.27 10.56 -23.81
CA TYR A 268 -20.90 11.06 -23.93
C TYR A 268 -20.16 11.18 -22.58
N THR A 269 -20.77 10.72 -21.48
CA THR A 269 -20.21 10.86 -20.11
C THR A 269 -19.78 9.56 -19.48
N ARG A 270 -19.73 8.45 -20.22
CA ARG A 270 -19.37 7.14 -19.66
C ARG A 270 -17.96 7.18 -19.02
N GLY A 271 -17.90 7.08 -17.70
CA GLY A 271 -16.64 7.11 -16.95
C GLY A 271 -16.10 8.53 -16.69
N HIS A 272 -16.78 9.58 -17.15
CA HIS A 272 -16.43 10.98 -16.93
C HIS A 272 -16.27 11.29 -15.45
N SER A 273 -17.30 10.99 -14.66
CA SER A 273 -17.35 11.29 -13.23
C SER A 273 -16.18 10.66 -12.47
N MET A 274 -15.76 9.46 -12.87
CA MET A 274 -14.63 8.75 -12.26
C MET A 274 -13.28 9.35 -12.67
N ARG A 275 -13.10 9.72 -13.94
CA ARG A 275 -11.88 10.39 -14.40
C ARG A 275 -11.70 11.75 -13.74
N VAL A 276 -12.76 12.55 -13.66
CA VAL A 276 -12.77 13.83 -12.93
C VAL A 276 -12.40 13.62 -11.47
N ALA A 277 -12.92 12.57 -10.82
CA ALA A 277 -12.57 12.23 -9.44
C ALA A 277 -11.09 11.89 -9.27
N GLU A 278 -10.51 11.11 -10.18
CA GLU A 278 -9.07 10.79 -10.16
C GLU A 278 -8.20 12.03 -10.41
N TYR A 279 -8.52 12.87 -11.40
CA TYR A 279 -7.77 14.11 -11.62
C TYR A 279 -7.86 15.05 -10.41
N ALA A 280 -9.04 15.17 -9.80
CA ALA A 280 -9.22 15.98 -8.60
C ALA A 280 -8.40 15.45 -7.41
N ARG A 281 -8.33 14.13 -7.23
CA ARG A 281 -7.48 13.47 -6.24
C ARG A 281 -6.00 13.75 -6.50
N LEU A 282 -5.54 13.62 -7.74
CA LEU A 282 -4.14 13.87 -8.13
C LEU A 282 -3.75 15.35 -7.94
N ILE A 283 -4.64 16.29 -8.24
CA ILE A 283 -4.42 17.72 -7.96
C ILE A 283 -4.28 17.94 -6.44
N ALA A 284 -5.17 17.35 -5.63
CA ALA A 284 -5.13 17.47 -4.17
C ALA A 284 -3.84 16.88 -3.57
N GLU A 285 -3.42 15.70 -4.04
CA GLU A 285 -2.17 15.05 -3.64
C GLU A 285 -0.95 15.91 -4.01
N THR A 286 -0.89 16.40 -5.26
CA THR A 286 0.21 17.25 -5.72
C THR A 286 0.28 18.58 -4.94
N ARG A 287 -0.87 19.10 -4.50
CA ARG A 287 -0.95 20.27 -3.63
C ARG A 287 -0.45 20.00 -2.19
N GLY A 288 -0.25 18.75 -1.80
CA GLY A 288 0.21 18.36 -0.46
C GLY A 288 -0.90 18.18 0.58
N MET A 289 -2.13 17.89 0.15
CA MET A 289 -3.25 17.58 1.06
C MET A 289 -3.08 16.18 1.66
N ASP A 290 -3.68 15.94 2.83
CA ASP A 290 -3.58 14.64 3.47
C ASP A 290 -4.44 13.56 2.76
N LYS A 291 -4.18 12.28 3.04
CA LYS A 291 -4.90 11.18 2.39
C LYS A 291 -6.42 11.21 2.63
N SER A 292 -6.86 11.72 3.78
CA SER A 292 -8.28 11.84 4.07
C SER A 292 -8.91 12.95 3.22
N GLU A 293 -8.26 14.09 3.08
CA GLU A 293 -8.73 15.21 2.27
C GLU A 293 -8.75 14.86 0.78
N CYS A 294 -7.74 14.16 0.28
CA CYS A 294 -7.72 13.66 -1.11
C CYS A 294 -8.91 12.74 -1.38
N LEU A 295 -9.25 11.85 -0.44
CA LEU A 295 -10.41 10.98 -0.56
C LEU A 295 -11.74 11.75 -0.49
N ARG A 296 -11.80 12.83 0.30
CA ARG A 296 -12.99 13.69 0.36
C ARG A 296 -13.21 14.43 -0.96
N VAL A 297 -12.16 14.99 -1.55
CA VAL A 297 -12.21 15.62 -2.87
C VAL A 297 -12.64 14.61 -3.95
N TYR A 298 -12.09 13.39 -3.89
CA TYR A 298 -12.46 12.31 -4.80
C TYR A 298 -13.96 12.00 -4.76
N TYR A 299 -14.54 11.81 -3.57
CA TYR A 299 -15.99 11.54 -3.45
C TYR A 299 -16.85 12.74 -3.89
N ALA A 300 -16.41 13.96 -3.60
CA ALA A 300 -17.11 15.17 -4.05
C ALA A 300 -17.10 15.31 -5.57
N ALA A 301 -15.97 15.03 -6.21
CA ALA A 301 -15.79 15.04 -7.65
C ALA A 301 -16.59 13.92 -8.34
N ALA A 302 -16.65 12.72 -7.77
CA ALA A 302 -17.41 11.61 -8.34
C ALA A 302 -18.93 11.91 -8.43
N LEU A 303 -19.46 12.70 -7.49
CA LEU A 303 -20.87 13.06 -7.43
C LEU A 303 -21.18 14.45 -8.00
N HIS A 304 -20.21 15.08 -8.66
CA HIS A 304 -20.33 16.48 -9.05
C HIS A 304 -21.51 16.76 -9.98
N ASP A 305 -21.85 15.81 -10.86
CA ASP A 305 -22.93 15.96 -11.83
C ASP A 305 -24.27 15.36 -11.38
N ILE A 306 -24.41 14.93 -10.12
CA ILE A 306 -25.60 14.22 -9.62
C ILE A 306 -26.93 14.96 -9.89
N GLY A 307 -26.90 16.29 -9.95
CA GLY A 307 -28.05 17.13 -10.29
C GLY A 307 -28.61 16.91 -11.70
N LYS A 308 -27.79 16.42 -12.65
CA LYS A 308 -28.22 16.13 -14.03
C LYS A 308 -29.32 15.06 -14.07
N MET A 309 -29.43 14.21 -13.05
CA MET A 309 -30.49 13.20 -12.96
C MET A 309 -31.91 13.80 -13.01
N GLN A 310 -32.13 15.01 -12.51
CA GLN A 310 -33.45 15.65 -12.52
C GLN A 310 -33.66 16.63 -13.68
N LEU A 311 -32.64 16.87 -14.51
CA LEU A 311 -32.80 17.71 -15.70
C LEU A 311 -33.60 16.98 -16.80
N PRO A 312 -34.40 17.69 -17.61
CA PRO A 312 -35.10 17.09 -18.74
C PRO A 312 -34.14 16.62 -19.86
N ASP A 313 -34.48 15.51 -20.52
CA ASP A 313 -33.64 14.90 -21.57
C ASP A 313 -33.40 15.85 -22.75
N PHE A 314 -34.37 16.71 -23.09
CA PHE A 314 -34.20 17.68 -24.17
C PHE A 314 -33.12 18.74 -23.90
N VAL A 315 -32.68 18.90 -22.64
CA VAL A 315 -31.54 19.76 -22.26
C VAL A 315 -30.25 18.95 -22.23
N THR A 316 -30.26 17.73 -21.71
CA THR A 316 -29.06 16.91 -21.53
C THR A 316 -28.61 16.18 -22.80
N GLU A 317 -29.52 15.82 -23.71
CA GLU A 317 -29.21 15.09 -24.96
C GLU A 317 -29.11 15.99 -26.19
N LYS A 318 -29.20 17.33 -26.03
CA LYS A 318 -29.25 18.25 -27.16
C LYS A 318 -27.93 18.27 -27.93
N GLN A 319 -28.02 18.04 -29.25
CA GLN A 319 -26.90 18.21 -30.16
C GLN A 319 -26.80 19.66 -30.65
N GLY A 320 -25.74 20.36 -30.25
CA GLY A 320 -25.46 21.75 -30.60
C GLY A 320 -25.81 22.76 -29.50
N ARG A 321 -25.73 24.06 -29.83
CA ARG A 321 -25.83 25.15 -28.86
C ARG A 321 -27.21 25.21 -28.18
N LEU A 322 -27.21 25.35 -26.85
CA LEU A 322 -28.42 25.58 -26.06
C LEU A 322 -29.00 26.97 -26.32
N THR A 323 -30.32 27.10 -26.23
CA THR A 323 -31.03 28.37 -26.17
C THR A 323 -30.87 29.00 -24.78
N GLU A 324 -31.07 30.31 -24.64
CA GLU A 324 -30.98 30.99 -23.36
C GLU A 324 -31.88 30.36 -22.28
N ALA A 325 -33.08 29.91 -22.66
CA ALA A 325 -34.01 29.23 -21.75
C ALA A 325 -33.48 27.86 -21.28
N GLU A 326 -32.87 27.09 -22.18
CA GLU A 326 -32.26 25.80 -21.84
C GLU A 326 -30.97 25.97 -21.02
N GLU A 327 -30.17 27.01 -21.28
CA GLU A 327 -29.01 27.36 -20.45
C GLU A 327 -29.42 27.72 -19.02
N LEU A 328 -30.54 28.43 -18.82
CA LEU A 328 -31.05 28.72 -17.49
C LEU A 328 -31.43 27.44 -16.73
N VAL A 329 -32.04 26.47 -17.42
CA VAL A 329 -32.36 25.16 -16.82
C VAL A 329 -31.10 24.35 -16.51
N LEU A 330 -30.09 24.37 -17.38
CA LEU A 330 -28.82 23.68 -17.09
C LEU A 330 -28.12 24.28 -15.86
N LYS A 331 -28.17 25.62 -15.68
CA LYS A 331 -27.55 26.31 -14.55
C LYS A 331 -28.18 25.99 -13.19
N THR A 332 -29.36 25.35 -13.14
CA THR A 332 -29.94 24.89 -11.87
C THR A 332 -29.34 23.56 -11.39
N CYS A 333 -28.57 22.85 -12.23
CA CYS A 333 -27.96 21.57 -11.92
C CYS A 333 -27.18 21.55 -10.59
N PRO A 334 -26.31 22.55 -10.27
CA PRO A 334 -25.53 22.53 -9.04
C PRO A 334 -26.40 22.71 -7.79
N VAL A 335 -27.48 23.49 -7.91
CA VAL A 335 -28.46 23.72 -6.84
C VAL A 335 -29.21 22.42 -6.55
N ILE A 336 -29.73 21.76 -7.58
CA ILE A 336 -30.43 20.48 -7.46
C ILE A 336 -29.49 19.41 -6.88
N GLY A 337 -28.24 19.34 -7.36
CA GLY A 337 -27.24 18.41 -6.82
C GLY A 337 -26.95 18.66 -5.34
N GLY A 338 -26.82 19.93 -4.94
CA GLY A 338 -26.67 20.32 -3.55
C GLY A 338 -27.88 20.00 -2.66
N GLU A 339 -29.10 20.05 -3.20
CA GLU A 339 -30.33 19.63 -2.51
C GLU A 339 -30.38 18.11 -2.32
N ILE A 340 -30.12 17.32 -3.38
CA ILE A 340 -30.05 15.84 -3.30
C ILE A 340 -29.04 15.41 -2.23
N LEU A 341 -27.86 16.04 -2.23
CA LEU A 341 -26.77 15.70 -1.32
C LEU A 341 -26.94 16.30 0.08
N SER A 342 -27.95 17.12 0.32
CA SER A 342 -28.20 17.71 1.65
C SER A 342 -28.65 16.70 2.70
N GLU A 343 -29.17 15.55 2.26
CA GLU A 343 -29.56 14.42 3.12
C GLU A 343 -28.35 13.57 3.60
N VAL A 344 -27.14 13.79 3.04
CA VAL A 344 -25.93 13.04 3.39
C VAL A 344 -25.14 13.76 4.48
N GLU A 345 -25.60 13.64 5.73
CA GLU A 345 -25.04 14.37 6.88
C GLU A 345 -23.56 14.04 7.19
N GLU A 346 -23.13 12.80 6.94
CA GLU A 346 -21.75 12.34 7.20
C GLU A 346 -20.71 12.96 6.24
N MET A 347 -21.15 13.56 5.12
CA MET A 347 -20.27 14.11 4.08
C MET A 347 -20.68 15.52 3.64
N PRO A 348 -20.75 16.50 4.57
CA PRO A 348 -21.30 17.83 4.30
C PRO A 348 -20.49 18.65 3.28
N TYR A 349 -19.21 18.27 3.09
CA TYR A 349 -18.33 18.87 2.10
C TYR A 349 -18.73 18.55 0.66
N VAL A 350 -19.40 17.41 0.41
CA VAL A 350 -19.80 16.99 -0.95
C VAL A 350 -20.83 17.97 -1.49
N LYS A 351 -21.90 18.25 -0.73
CA LYS A 351 -22.91 19.26 -1.07
C LYS A 351 -22.27 20.60 -1.47
N THR A 352 -21.38 21.09 -0.62
CA THR A 352 -20.74 22.40 -0.81
C THR A 352 -19.88 22.41 -2.08
N ALA A 353 -19.12 21.34 -2.33
CA ALA A 353 -18.29 21.24 -3.53
C ALA A 353 -19.12 21.17 -4.81
N VAL A 354 -20.19 20.38 -4.82
CA VAL A 354 -21.11 20.22 -5.97
C VAL A 354 -21.85 21.53 -6.29
N LEU A 355 -22.29 22.26 -5.26
CA LEU A 355 -23.05 23.50 -5.42
C LEU A 355 -22.24 24.60 -6.13
N TYR A 356 -20.94 24.72 -5.83
CA TYR A 356 -20.10 25.85 -6.28
C TYR A 356 -19.06 25.51 -7.34
N GLN A 357 -19.02 24.29 -7.88
CA GLN A 357 -18.00 23.88 -8.86
C GLN A 357 -18.06 24.67 -10.19
N HIS A 358 -19.21 25.26 -10.53
CA HIS A 358 -19.38 26.11 -11.71
C HIS A 358 -19.17 27.60 -11.42
N GLU A 359 -18.75 27.94 -10.20
CA GLU A 359 -18.24 29.28 -9.91
C GLU A 359 -16.93 29.51 -10.65
N ARG A 360 -16.74 30.74 -11.11
CA ARG A 360 -15.56 31.16 -11.86
C ARG A 360 -14.71 32.05 -10.98
N TYR A 361 -13.39 31.88 -11.07
CA TYR A 361 -12.45 32.66 -10.25
C TYR A 361 -12.62 34.19 -10.41
N ASP A 362 -13.08 34.66 -11.58
CA ASP A 362 -13.40 36.05 -11.89
C ASP A 362 -14.73 36.58 -11.29
N GLY A 363 -15.56 35.71 -10.70
CA GLY A 363 -16.88 36.03 -10.14
C GLY A 363 -18.03 36.03 -11.15
N LYS A 364 -17.81 35.54 -12.38
CA LYS A 364 -18.86 35.46 -13.43
C LYS A 364 -19.52 34.08 -13.51
N GLY A 365 -19.28 33.24 -12.52
CA GLY A 365 -19.84 31.89 -12.44
C GLY A 365 -21.26 31.88 -11.87
N TYR A 366 -21.72 30.70 -11.49
CA TYR A 366 -23.03 30.46 -10.91
C TYR A 366 -22.93 29.33 -9.86
N PRO A 367 -23.87 29.24 -8.90
CA PRO A 367 -25.13 29.99 -8.77
C PRO A 367 -25.03 31.40 -8.14
N ASP A 368 -24.03 31.67 -7.31
CA ASP A 368 -23.98 32.85 -6.43
C ASP A 368 -22.98 33.92 -6.89
N GLY A 369 -22.12 33.61 -7.87
CA GLY A 369 -21.12 34.54 -8.40
C GLY A 369 -19.95 34.77 -7.45
N LEU A 370 -19.57 33.75 -6.69
CA LEU A 370 -18.43 33.78 -5.77
C LEU A 370 -17.12 34.06 -6.54
N LYS A 371 -16.21 34.81 -5.91
CA LYS A 371 -14.98 35.27 -6.56
C LYS A 371 -13.72 34.81 -5.82
N GLY A 372 -12.71 34.41 -6.58
CA GLY A 372 -11.39 34.09 -6.03
C GLY A 372 -11.43 32.94 -5.01
N GLU A 373 -10.85 33.19 -3.82
CA GLU A 373 -10.76 32.17 -2.77
C GLU A 373 -12.04 32.01 -1.93
N ASP A 374 -13.06 32.86 -2.13
CA ASP A 374 -14.40 32.69 -1.53
C ASP A 374 -15.10 31.43 -2.06
N ILE A 375 -14.69 30.96 -3.25
CA ILE A 375 -15.10 29.67 -3.80
C ILE A 375 -14.45 28.55 -2.96
N PRO A 376 -15.23 27.59 -2.43
CA PRO A 376 -14.68 26.47 -1.67
C PRO A 376 -13.58 25.73 -2.42
N LEU A 377 -12.52 25.34 -1.70
CA LEU A 377 -11.34 24.74 -2.33
C LEU A 377 -11.68 23.48 -3.15
N TYR A 378 -12.56 22.61 -2.63
CA TYR A 378 -12.94 21.39 -3.34
C TYR A 378 -13.68 21.69 -4.65
N ALA A 379 -14.54 22.71 -4.66
CA ALA A 379 -15.21 23.18 -5.88
C ALA A 379 -14.19 23.72 -6.92
N ARG A 380 -13.19 24.49 -6.48
CA ARG A 380 -12.11 24.97 -7.37
C ARG A 380 -11.29 23.82 -7.96
N ILE A 381 -10.98 22.78 -7.19
CA ILE A 381 -10.26 21.59 -7.66
C ILE A 381 -11.10 20.83 -8.69
N ILE A 382 -12.38 20.58 -8.39
CA ILE A 382 -13.30 19.88 -9.30
C ILE A 382 -13.46 20.64 -10.61
N SER A 383 -13.56 21.97 -10.56
CA SER A 383 -13.69 22.82 -11.76
C SER A 383 -12.52 22.63 -12.73
N VAL A 384 -11.28 22.61 -12.23
CA VAL A 384 -10.07 22.36 -13.04
C VAL A 384 -10.04 20.93 -13.58
N ALA A 385 -10.35 19.94 -12.75
CA ALA A 385 -10.39 18.53 -13.14
C ALA A 385 -11.45 18.26 -14.22
N ASN A 386 -12.65 18.82 -14.08
CA ASN A 386 -13.74 18.69 -15.04
C ASN A 386 -13.41 19.39 -16.37
N ALA A 387 -12.82 20.59 -16.31
CA ALA A 387 -12.37 21.28 -17.52
C ALA A 387 -11.34 20.47 -18.30
N TYR A 388 -10.36 19.86 -17.62
CA TYR A 388 -9.37 18.99 -18.25
C TYR A 388 -10.03 17.79 -18.92
N ASP A 389 -10.84 17.01 -18.20
CA ASP A 389 -11.52 15.83 -18.76
C ASP A 389 -12.31 16.19 -20.01
N ARG A 390 -13.11 17.27 -19.94
CA ARG A 390 -13.89 17.75 -21.11
C ARG A 390 -13.03 18.09 -22.32
N LEU A 391 -11.79 18.57 -22.13
CA LEU A 391 -10.85 18.88 -23.22
C LEU A 391 -10.15 17.63 -23.78
N THR A 392 -10.01 16.58 -22.97
CA THR A 392 -9.32 15.34 -23.30
C THR A 392 -10.24 14.16 -23.61
N SER A 393 -11.55 14.39 -23.61
CA SER A 393 -12.60 13.39 -23.85
C SER A 393 -13.40 13.64 -25.12
N TYR A 394 -14.06 12.60 -25.61
CA TYR A 394 -15.05 12.70 -26.66
C TYR A 394 -16.28 13.45 -26.14
N THR A 395 -16.80 14.34 -26.99
CA THR A 395 -18.04 15.06 -26.73
C THR A 395 -18.90 15.02 -27.98
N CYS A 396 -20.18 15.37 -27.86
CA CYS A 396 -21.12 15.39 -28.98
C CYS A 396 -20.66 16.27 -30.17
N GLU A 397 -19.75 17.22 -29.96
CA GLU A 397 -19.29 18.17 -30.97
C GLU A 397 -17.86 17.91 -31.47
N ARG A 398 -17.02 17.23 -30.68
CA ARG A 398 -15.58 17.13 -30.97
C ARG A 398 -14.91 15.91 -30.36
N ALA A 399 -13.84 15.48 -31.04
CA ALA A 399 -12.85 14.53 -30.53
C ALA A 399 -11.92 15.19 -29.47
N PRO A 400 -11.21 14.39 -28.66
CA PRO A 400 -10.18 14.87 -27.75
C PRO A 400 -9.20 15.83 -28.43
N LEU A 401 -8.80 16.89 -27.72
CA LEU A 401 -7.79 17.82 -28.24
C LEU A 401 -6.38 17.25 -28.09
N ALA A 402 -5.45 17.75 -28.89
CA ALA A 402 -4.03 17.51 -28.68
C ALA A 402 -3.57 18.13 -27.36
N GLN A 403 -2.73 17.40 -26.60
CA GLN A 403 -2.28 17.78 -25.26
C GLN A 403 -1.72 19.21 -25.16
N GLY A 404 -0.92 19.64 -26.14
CA GLY A 404 -0.40 21.02 -26.18
C GLY A 404 -1.50 22.08 -26.26
N ARG A 405 -2.58 21.80 -27.02
CA ARG A 405 -3.74 22.70 -27.10
C ARG A 405 -4.55 22.71 -25.81
N VAL A 406 -4.67 21.56 -25.14
CA VAL A 406 -5.30 21.46 -23.82
C VAL A 406 -4.56 22.35 -22.83
N ARG A 407 -3.23 22.24 -22.78
CA ARG A 407 -2.36 23.06 -21.94
C ARG A 407 -2.58 24.57 -22.17
N GLU A 408 -2.57 25.01 -23.43
CA GLU A 408 -2.82 26.42 -23.79
C GLU A 408 -4.19 26.93 -23.30
N LEU A 409 -5.23 26.12 -23.48
CA LEU A 409 -6.58 26.48 -23.05
C LEU A 409 -6.69 26.56 -21.53
N MET A 410 -6.06 25.63 -20.81
CA MET A 410 -6.01 25.67 -19.34
C MET A 410 -5.30 26.92 -18.84
N LEU A 411 -4.15 27.27 -19.43
CA LEU A 411 -3.43 28.51 -19.12
C LEU A 411 -4.24 29.77 -19.45
N GLY A 412 -4.93 29.79 -20.60
CA GLY A 412 -5.80 30.90 -20.98
C GLY A 412 -7.00 31.10 -20.04
N GLY A 413 -7.39 30.06 -19.30
CA GLY A 413 -8.41 30.12 -18.24
C GLY A 413 -7.89 30.53 -16.86
N SER A 414 -6.57 30.58 -16.66
CA SER A 414 -5.93 30.88 -15.37
C SER A 414 -6.30 32.28 -14.86
N GLY A 415 -6.78 32.38 -13.62
CA GLY A 415 -7.19 33.64 -12.98
C GLY A 415 -8.51 34.22 -13.49
N ARG A 416 -9.08 33.64 -14.55
CA ARG A 416 -10.39 34.00 -15.10
C ARG A 416 -11.44 32.97 -14.72
N GLU A 417 -11.29 31.75 -15.22
CA GLU A 417 -12.19 30.63 -14.94
C GLU A 417 -11.73 29.84 -13.75
N PHE A 418 -10.41 29.62 -13.67
CA PHE A 418 -9.82 28.69 -12.73
C PHE A 418 -8.88 29.40 -11.76
N ASP A 419 -8.70 28.80 -10.59
CA ASP A 419 -7.67 29.22 -9.64
C ASP A 419 -6.28 29.06 -10.26
N PRO A 420 -5.47 30.14 -10.37
CA PRO A 420 -4.13 30.08 -10.95
C PRO A 420 -3.23 29.03 -10.30
N LYS A 421 -3.36 28.82 -8.98
CA LYS A 421 -2.54 27.86 -8.25
C LYS A 421 -2.86 26.42 -8.66
N LEU A 422 -4.13 26.13 -8.95
CA LEU A 422 -4.59 24.80 -9.35
C LEU A 422 -4.34 24.53 -10.84
N VAL A 423 -4.46 25.56 -11.69
CA VAL A 423 -4.06 25.46 -13.11
C VAL A 423 -2.58 25.13 -13.22
N LYS A 424 -1.72 25.77 -12.41
CA LYS A 424 -0.28 25.45 -12.38
C LYS A 424 -0.03 23.97 -12.11
N ILE A 425 -0.69 23.42 -11.07
CA ILE A 425 -0.59 21.99 -10.73
C ILE A 425 -1.06 21.11 -11.90
N MET A 426 -2.19 21.44 -12.52
CA MET A 426 -2.69 20.65 -13.65
C MET A 426 -1.77 20.72 -14.87
N VAL A 427 -1.20 21.90 -15.17
CA VAL A 427 -0.23 22.08 -16.25
C VAL A 427 1.05 21.30 -15.97
N ASP A 428 1.55 21.30 -14.74
CA ASP A 428 2.70 20.47 -14.35
C ASP A 428 2.41 18.97 -14.52
N MET A 429 1.19 18.53 -14.19
CA MET A 429 0.76 17.15 -14.44
C MET A 429 0.72 16.82 -15.94
N ILE A 430 0.20 17.74 -16.76
CA ILE A 430 0.17 17.61 -18.23
C ILE A 430 1.60 17.52 -18.79
N ASP A 431 2.51 18.39 -18.34
CA ASP A 431 3.89 18.45 -18.83
C ASP A 431 4.68 17.18 -18.47
N ARG A 432 4.32 16.50 -17.36
CA ARG A 432 4.88 15.20 -16.96
C ARG A 432 4.30 14.02 -17.72
N ASP A 433 3.06 14.13 -18.19
CA ASP A 433 2.38 13.10 -18.97
C ASP A 433 2.86 13.11 -20.41
N THR A 434 4.13 12.81 -20.60
CA THR A 434 4.78 12.83 -21.92
C THR A 434 4.11 11.89 -22.93
N GLU A 435 3.48 10.82 -22.46
CA GLU A 435 2.80 9.83 -23.29
C GLU A 435 1.31 10.14 -23.52
N TYR A 436 0.81 11.27 -23.01
CA TYR A 436 -0.59 11.70 -23.05
C TYR A 436 -1.59 10.62 -22.57
N MET A 437 -1.20 9.88 -21.53
CA MET A 437 -1.94 8.77 -20.93
C MET A 437 -3.12 9.23 -20.08
N MET A 438 -3.14 10.50 -19.66
CA MET A 438 -4.23 11.07 -18.87
C MET A 438 -5.46 11.43 -19.71
N ARG A 439 -5.52 11.13 -21.02
CA ARG A 439 -6.73 11.37 -21.84
C ARG A 439 -7.76 10.27 -21.69
N GLU A 440 -8.99 10.50 -22.17
CA GLU A 440 -9.93 9.40 -22.34
C GLU A 440 -9.40 8.43 -23.41
N PRO A 441 -9.31 7.12 -23.10
CA PRO A 441 -8.93 6.15 -24.11
C PRO A 441 -10.00 6.10 -25.22
N ASP A 442 -9.59 6.00 -26.48
CA ASP A 442 -10.52 5.96 -27.60
C ASP A 442 -11.43 4.72 -27.49
N GLU A 443 -12.75 4.83 -27.68
CA GLU A 443 -13.66 3.66 -27.56
C GLU A 443 -13.29 2.52 -28.52
N GLU A 444 -12.81 2.85 -29.73
CA GLU A 444 -12.21 1.87 -30.66
C GLU A 444 -10.95 1.23 -30.03
N SER A 445 -10.10 2.02 -29.38
CA SER A 445 -8.92 1.52 -28.66
C SER A 445 -9.27 0.70 -27.42
N VAL A 446 -10.45 0.82 -26.79
CA VAL A 446 -10.81 0.01 -25.61
C VAL A 446 -11.36 -1.36 -26.03
N GLU A 447 -12.20 -1.42 -27.07
CA GLU A 447 -12.64 -2.70 -27.65
C GLU A 447 -11.49 -3.42 -28.40
N GLU A 448 -10.53 -2.69 -28.98
CA GLU A 448 -9.29 -3.25 -29.56
C GLU A 448 -8.21 -3.55 -28.52
N ALA A 449 -7.97 -2.73 -27.49
CA ALA A 449 -6.89 -2.96 -26.50
C ALA A 449 -7.14 -4.20 -25.64
N GLU A 450 -8.41 -4.53 -25.32
CA GLU A 450 -8.70 -5.82 -24.68
C GLU A 450 -8.52 -7.02 -25.63
N ARG A 451 -8.47 -6.80 -26.96
CA ARG A 451 -8.27 -7.85 -27.98
C ARG A 451 -6.84 -7.96 -28.52
N ASN A 452 -6.02 -6.91 -28.45
CA ASN A 452 -4.74 -6.81 -29.15
C ASN A 452 -3.52 -6.49 -28.27
N ASP A 453 -3.67 -6.26 -26.96
CA ASP A 453 -2.52 -6.13 -26.05
C ASP A 453 -1.80 -7.48 -25.86
N ILE A 454 -0.61 -7.61 -26.43
CA ILE A 454 0.25 -8.80 -26.34
C ILE A 454 0.57 -9.21 -24.88
N SER A 455 0.55 -8.27 -23.93
CA SER A 455 0.82 -8.58 -22.53
C SER A 455 -0.29 -9.41 -21.87
N VAL A 456 -1.51 -9.34 -22.40
CA VAL A 456 -2.71 -10.01 -21.89
C VAL A 456 -3.15 -11.14 -22.83
N VAL A 457 -3.03 -10.93 -24.14
CA VAL A 457 -3.54 -11.82 -25.18
C VAL A 457 -2.64 -13.03 -25.37
N LYS A 458 -3.21 -14.24 -25.21
CA LYS A 458 -2.47 -15.51 -25.38
C LYS A 458 -2.51 -16.08 -26.80
N ARG A 459 -3.31 -15.50 -27.70
CA ARG A 459 -3.50 -15.96 -29.09
C ARG A 459 -3.99 -14.81 -29.97
N MET A 460 -3.43 -14.66 -31.17
CA MET A 460 -3.91 -13.75 -32.21
C MET A 460 -4.02 -14.49 -33.54
N HIS A 461 -4.92 -14.02 -34.41
CA HIS A 461 -5.17 -14.57 -35.75
C HIS A 461 -5.10 -13.44 -36.77
N PHE A 462 -4.36 -13.65 -37.84
CA PHE A 462 -4.12 -12.65 -38.88
C PHE A 462 -4.69 -13.17 -40.19
N GLU A 463 -5.83 -12.63 -40.62
CA GLU A 463 -6.47 -13.02 -41.88
C GLU A 463 -5.78 -12.34 -43.05
N GLN A 464 -5.79 -11.00 -43.13
CA GLN A 464 -5.16 -10.24 -44.22
C GLN A 464 -3.94 -9.43 -43.78
N TYR A 465 -3.12 -9.06 -44.77
CA TYR A 465 -1.92 -8.25 -44.56
C TYR A 465 -2.21 -6.94 -43.80
N LYS A 466 -1.57 -6.80 -42.63
CA LYS A 466 -1.67 -5.66 -41.69
C LYS A 466 -3.08 -5.36 -41.16
N GLU A 467 -4.08 -6.21 -41.41
CA GLU A 467 -5.46 -5.97 -40.98
C GLU A 467 -5.58 -5.81 -39.47
N VAL A 468 -4.85 -6.64 -38.73
CA VAL A 468 -4.75 -6.60 -37.28
C VAL A 468 -3.28 -6.39 -36.92
N VAL A 469 -3.01 -5.35 -36.14
CA VAL A 469 -1.72 -5.11 -35.51
C VAL A 469 -1.92 -5.06 -34.01
N SER A 470 -1.03 -5.71 -33.26
CA SER A 470 -1.06 -5.60 -31.80
C SER A 470 -0.80 -4.17 -31.34
N ASP A 471 -1.16 -3.89 -30.09
CA ASP A 471 -0.68 -2.68 -29.43
C ASP A 471 0.85 -2.65 -29.40
N GLY A 472 1.39 -1.45 -29.49
CA GLY A 472 2.82 -1.18 -29.53
C GLY A 472 3.48 -1.42 -28.18
N ILE A 473 4.42 -2.36 -28.13
CA ILE A 473 5.27 -2.57 -26.94
C ILE A 473 6.46 -1.62 -27.02
N ARG A 474 6.57 -0.70 -26.05
CA ARG A 474 7.68 0.26 -26.00
C ARG A 474 9.02 -0.47 -25.82
N LEU A 475 9.95 -0.20 -26.74
CA LEU A 475 11.34 -0.61 -26.63
C LEU A 475 12.13 0.42 -25.81
N SER A 476 13.06 -0.06 -25.00
CA SER A 476 13.91 0.77 -24.15
C SER A 476 15.31 0.15 -24.05
N LYS A 477 16.14 0.66 -23.13
CA LYS A 477 17.43 0.08 -22.80
C LYS A 477 17.30 -1.31 -22.14
N GLU A 478 16.11 -1.69 -21.68
CA GLU A 478 15.83 -3.04 -21.17
C GLU A 478 15.55 -4.02 -22.32
N TYR A 479 16.04 -5.25 -22.19
CA TYR A 479 15.75 -6.31 -23.14
C TYR A 479 14.29 -6.74 -23.02
N LEU A 480 13.56 -6.61 -24.13
CA LEU A 480 12.24 -7.18 -24.33
C LEU A 480 12.37 -8.58 -24.91
N LYS A 481 11.88 -9.59 -24.19
CA LYS A 481 11.85 -10.98 -24.66
C LYS A 481 10.41 -11.42 -24.91
N ILE A 482 10.09 -11.79 -26.15
CA ILE A 482 8.77 -12.30 -26.55
C ILE A 482 8.91 -13.74 -27.04
N ARG A 483 8.08 -14.64 -26.55
CA ARG A 483 7.99 -16.03 -27.04
C ARG A 483 6.58 -16.34 -27.49
N PHE A 484 6.45 -16.99 -28.63
CA PHE A 484 5.16 -17.46 -29.13
C PHE A 484 5.34 -18.64 -30.10
N GLU A 485 4.24 -19.32 -30.40
CA GLU A 485 4.16 -20.35 -31.43
C GLU A 485 3.30 -19.87 -32.58
N THR A 486 3.69 -20.16 -33.83
CA THR A 486 2.92 -19.78 -35.03
C THR A 486 2.60 -20.99 -35.92
N ARG A 487 1.50 -20.88 -36.67
CA ARG A 487 1.10 -21.81 -37.73
C ARG A 487 0.35 -21.07 -38.86
N PRO A 488 0.55 -21.44 -40.13
CA PRO A 488 -0.28 -20.96 -41.22
C PRO A 488 -1.73 -21.46 -41.11
N ASP A 489 -2.65 -20.72 -41.71
CA ASP A 489 -4.05 -21.10 -41.81
C ASP A 489 -4.28 -22.15 -42.91
N GLN A 490 -5.45 -22.80 -42.88
CA GLN A 490 -5.74 -23.90 -43.81
C GLN A 490 -5.80 -23.39 -45.26
N GLY A 491 -4.98 -23.97 -46.14
CA GLY A 491 -4.94 -23.63 -47.56
C GLY A 491 -3.88 -22.60 -47.95
N TYR A 492 -3.06 -22.15 -47.00
CA TYR A 492 -2.00 -21.16 -47.24
C TYR A 492 -0.60 -21.74 -47.05
N GLU A 493 0.32 -21.36 -47.94
CA GLU A 493 1.71 -21.79 -47.87
C GLU A 493 2.46 -21.11 -46.72
N ARG A 494 3.34 -21.86 -46.05
CA ARG A 494 4.11 -21.35 -44.90
C ARG A 494 5.07 -20.22 -45.27
N LYS A 495 5.58 -20.17 -46.51
CA LYS A 495 6.51 -19.13 -46.97
C LYS A 495 5.87 -17.75 -47.10
N THR A 496 4.56 -17.70 -47.36
CA THR A 496 3.82 -16.45 -47.51
C THR A 496 3.01 -16.08 -46.27
N SER A 497 2.97 -16.97 -45.28
CA SER A 497 2.08 -16.86 -44.12
C SER A 497 2.87 -16.81 -42.82
N LEU A 498 3.69 -15.78 -42.67
CA LEU A 498 4.56 -15.56 -41.52
C LEU A 498 4.12 -14.32 -40.74
N PRO A 499 4.25 -14.35 -39.40
CA PRO A 499 4.16 -13.15 -38.60
C PRO A 499 5.26 -12.15 -38.98
N ALA A 500 4.97 -10.87 -38.75
CA ALA A 500 5.92 -9.78 -38.89
C ALA A 500 5.85 -8.83 -37.70
N ILE A 501 6.92 -8.07 -37.54
CA ILE A 501 7.08 -7.03 -36.53
C ILE A 501 7.01 -5.69 -37.26
N ILE A 502 6.18 -4.78 -36.77
CA ILE A 502 6.17 -3.38 -37.20
C ILE A 502 6.84 -2.55 -36.11
N LEU A 503 7.87 -1.80 -36.50
CA LEU A 503 8.45 -0.75 -35.67
C LEU A 503 7.84 0.59 -36.06
N PHE A 504 7.30 1.31 -35.08
CA PHE A 504 6.65 2.59 -35.32
C PHE A 504 6.73 3.53 -34.11
N ASP A 505 6.38 4.79 -34.33
CA ASP A 505 6.14 5.81 -33.31
C ASP A 505 4.71 6.33 -33.46
N SER A 506 3.98 6.47 -32.36
CA SER A 506 2.67 7.12 -32.29
C SER A 506 2.34 7.50 -30.84
N PHE A 507 1.45 8.48 -30.66
CA PHE A 507 1.05 8.92 -29.33
C PHE A 507 0.15 7.94 -28.58
N ASP A 508 -0.64 7.15 -29.29
CA ASP A 508 -1.58 6.19 -28.71
C ASP A 508 -1.05 4.76 -28.72
N ARG A 509 0.18 4.54 -29.20
CA ARG A 509 0.83 3.23 -29.32
C ARG A 509 0.15 2.29 -30.32
N CYS A 510 -0.72 2.81 -31.18
CA CYS A 510 -1.38 2.03 -32.24
C CYS A 510 -0.86 2.40 -33.63
N VAL A 511 -1.06 1.49 -34.59
CA VAL A 511 -0.71 1.68 -36.00
C VAL A 511 -1.85 2.38 -36.73
N HIS A 512 -1.56 3.51 -37.38
CA HIS A 512 -2.58 4.31 -38.09
C HIS A 512 -2.36 4.34 -39.60
N ARG A 513 -3.47 4.27 -40.34
CA ARG A 513 -3.46 4.30 -41.82
C ARG A 513 -4.13 5.55 -42.41
N ASN A 514 -4.99 6.22 -41.66
CA ASN A 514 -5.73 7.37 -42.16
C ASN A 514 -4.89 8.65 -42.04
N GLU A 515 -4.95 9.54 -43.05
CA GLU A 515 -4.12 10.77 -43.02
C GLU A 515 -4.41 11.66 -41.81
N ARG A 516 -5.66 11.64 -41.33
CA ARG A 516 -6.08 12.40 -40.15
C ARG A 516 -5.39 11.93 -38.88
N ASN A 517 -5.40 10.62 -38.56
CA ASN A 517 -4.75 10.15 -37.34
C ASN A 517 -3.24 10.08 -37.52
N ILE A 518 -2.73 9.80 -38.72
CA ILE A 518 -1.30 9.92 -39.00
C ILE A 518 -0.81 11.33 -38.65
N ARG A 519 -1.57 12.37 -39.03
CA ARG A 519 -1.24 13.76 -38.67
C ARG A 519 -1.45 14.07 -37.19
N ASN A 520 -2.58 13.65 -36.61
CA ASN A 520 -2.98 14.05 -35.26
C ASN A 520 -2.28 13.25 -34.15
N LEU A 521 -2.07 11.95 -34.37
CA LEU A 521 -1.40 11.01 -33.47
C LEU A 521 0.08 10.81 -33.87
N HIS A 522 0.51 11.51 -34.93
CA HIS A 522 1.88 11.58 -35.41
C HIS A 522 2.52 10.21 -35.63
N TYR A 523 1.75 9.33 -36.28
CA TYR A 523 2.19 7.99 -36.63
C TYR A 523 3.36 8.05 -37.63
N ALA A 524 4.46 7.38 -37.31
CA ALA A 524 5.59 7.16 -38.21
C ALA A 524 5.99 5.68 -38.17
N GLU A 525 5.85 4.98 -39.30
CA GLU A 525 6.33 3.60 -39.44
C GLU A 525 7.83 3.63 -39.79
N PHE A 526 8.68 2.99 -38.98
CA PHE A 526 10.12 2.88 -39.25
C PHE A 526 10.44 1.74 -40.21
N GLY A 527 9.77 0.61 -40.04
CA GLY A 527 9.89 -0.53 -40.93
C GLY A 527 9.20 -1.77 -40.43
N GLU A 528 9.15 -2.77 -41.29
CA GLU A 528 8.55 -4.07 -41.03
C GLU A 528 9.59 -5.18 -41.18
N ILE A 529 9.56 -6.18 -40.29
CA ILE A 529 10.53 -7.28 -40.22
C ILE A 529 9.75 -8.59 -40.06
N TRP A 530 9.84 -9.48 -41.05
CA TRP A 530 9.23 -10.80 -41.00
C TRP A 530 10.10 -11.80 -40.25
N MET A 531 9.47 -12.86 -39.73
CA MET A 531 10.18 -13.93 -39.00
C MET A 531 11.21 -14.70 -39.85
N ASP A 532 11.21 -14.54 -41.17
CA ASP A 532 12.21 -15.07 -42.10
C ASP A 532 13.37 -14.11 -42.39
N GLY A 533 13.34 -12.90 -41.83
CA GLY A 533 14.33 -11.86 -42.05
C GLY A 533 14.08 -11.00 -43.28
N ASN A 534 12.96 -11.19 -44.00
CA ASN A 534 12.50 -10.19 -44.96
C ASN A 534 12.19 -8.88 -44.24
N LYS A 535 12.43 -7.76 -44.91
CA LYS A 535 12.28 -6.42 -44.33
C LYS A 535 11.71 -5.42 -45.33
N ILE A 536 10.98 -4.45 -44.80
CA ILE A 536 10.61 -3.22 -45.50
C ILE A 536 11.14 -2.05 -44.67
N CYS A 537 11.95 -1.19 -45.30
CA CYS A 537 12.42 0.05 -44.69
C CYS A 537 11.50 1.19 -45.15
N THR A 538 10.87 1.87 -44.20
CA THR A 538 9.97 3.00 -44.46
C THR A 538 10.61 4.31 -43.98
N ALA A 539 10.35 4.76 -42.74
CA ALA A 539 10.95 5.98 -42.21
C ALA A 539 12.31 5.76 -41.52
N ALA A 540 12.71 4.50 -41.24
CA ALA A 540 14.04 4.21 -40.72
C ALA A 540 15.13 4.68 -41.70
N ARG A 541 16.27 5.14 -41.16
CA ARG A 541 17.43 5.52 -41.98
C ARG A 541 18.04 4.31 -42.68
N GLU A 542 18.13 3.18 -41.97
CA GLU A 542 18.61 1.92 -42.53
C GLU A 542 18.11 0.72 -41.69
N ILE A 543 17.93 -0.43 -42.35
CA ILE A 543 17.69 -1.71 -41.69
C ILE A 543 18.70 -2.73 -42.24
N LYS A 544 19.58 -3.26 -41.39
CA LYS A 544 20.52 -4.36 -41.71
C LYS A 544 19.98 -5.67 -41.14
N THR A 545 20.09 -6.75 -41.91
CA THR A 545 19.58 -8.08 -41.52
C THR A 545 20.60 -9.13 -41.89
N ASP A 546 20.99 -9.95 -40.90
CA ASP A 546 21.90 -11.07 -41.05
C ASP A 546 21.16 -12.37 -40.68
N ILE A 547 21.06 -13.30 -41.63
CA ILE A 547 20.30 -14.55 -41.46
C ILE A 547 21.27 -15.72 -41.40
N THR A 548 21.19 -16.51 -40.32
CA THR A 548 21.94 -17.76 -40.15
C THR A 548 20.98 -18.94 -40.17
N GLN A 549 21.07 -19.78 -41.22
CA GLN A 549 20.27 -21.01 -41.32
C GLN A 549 20.89 -22.15 -40.51
N LYS A 550 20.05 -22.88 -39.76
CA LYS A 550 20.40 -24.09 -39.01
C LYS A 550 19.87 -25.35 -39.71
N GLU A 551 18.63 -25.31 -40.18
CA GLU A 551 17.92 -26.43 -40.82
C GLU A 551 17.00 -25.93 -41.95
N SER A 552 16.72 -26.76 -42.95
CA SER A 552 15.86 -26.37 -44.09
C SER A 552 14.37 -26.36 -43.73
N MET A 553 13.71 -25.24 -44.03
CA MET A 553 12.27 -25.02 -43.77
C MET A 553 11.35 -25.92 -44.62
N ASP A 554 11.85 -26.50 -45.73
CA ASP A 554 11.05 -27.28 -46.69
C ASP A 554 10.66 -28.69 -46.19
N GLN A 555 11.20 -29.14 -45.04
CA GLN A 555 10.94 -30.48 -44.48
C GLN A 555 9.82 -30.52 -43.41
N ILE A 556 9.15 -29.39 -43.19
CA ILE A 556 8.26 -29.18 -42.05
C ILE A 556 6.80 -29.30 -42.48
N SER A 557 6.01 -30.08 -41.73
CA SER A 557 4.58 -30.18 -42.00
C SER A 557 3.89 -28.83 -41.77
N GLU A 558 3.03 -28.43 -42.71
CA GLU A 558 2.18 -27.24 -42.58
C GLU A 558 1.31 -27.23 -41.31
N LYS A 559 1.04 -28.41 -40.72
CA LYS A 559 0.25 -28.59 -39.50
C LYS A 559 1.03 -28.35 -38.20
N GLU A 560 2.36 -28.25 -38.25
CA GLU A 560 3.21 -28.15 -37.06
C GLU A 560 3.36 -26.71 -36.57
N TRP A 561 3.28 -26.51 -35.25
CA TRP A 561 3.52 -25.21 -34.60
C TRP A 561 5.02 -24.96 -34.47
N ILE A 562 5.49 -23.77 -34.88
CA ILE A 562 6.89 -23.36 -34.71
C ILE A 562 6.99 -22.34 -33.59
N GLY A 563 7.86 -22.58 -32.63
CA GLY A 563 8.23 -21.61 -31.60
C GLY A 563 9.23 -20.57 -32.12
N TYR A 564 8.95 -19.31 -31.85
CA TYR A 564 9.84 -18.18 -32.06
C TYR A 564 10.14 -17.49 -30.73
N GLU A 565 11.36 -16.98 -30.62
CA GLU A 565 11.84 -16.15 -29.53
C GLU A 565 12.41 -14.86 -30.11
N ILE A 566 11.84 -13.72 -29.72
CA ILE A 566 12.30 -12.38 -30.11
C ILE A 566 12.97 -11.75 -28.90
N GLU A 567 14.18 -11.22 -29.09
CA GLU A 567 14.85 -10.34 -28.15
C GLU A 567 15.06 -8.97 -28.81
N ALA A 568 14.45 -7.92 -28.26
CA ALA A 568 14.52 -6.57 -28.80
C ALA A 568 15.05 -5.58 -27.74
N VAL A 569 15.94 -4.68 -28.14
CA VAL A 569 16.48 -3.61 -27.28
C VAL A 569 16.70 -2.35 -28.11
N CYS A 570 16.45 -1.18 -27.52
CA CYS A 570 16.69 0.13 -28.12
C CYS A 570 17.80 0.85 -27.34
N ILE A 571 18.90 1.18 -28.01
CA ILE A 571 20.02 1.93 -27.42
C ILE A 571 20.33 3.11 -28.34
N GLY A 572 20.08 4.32 -27.85
CA GLY A 572 20.20 5.54 -28.64
C GLY A 572 19.27 5.52 -29.84
N ASP A 573 19.83 5.83 -31.01
CA ASP A 573 19.15 5.89 -32.32
C ASP A 573 19.08 4.53 -33.04
N HIS A 574 19.40 3.42 -32.35
CA HIS A 574 19.42 2.09 -32.94
C HIS A 574 18.58 1.08 -32.14
N VAL A 575 17.90 0.20 -32.87
CA VAL A 575 17.18 -0.96 -32.33
C VAL A 575 17.85 -2.24 -32.80
N LYS A 576 18.10 -3.16 -31.87
CA LYS A 576 18.61 -4.50 -32.16
C LYS A 576 17.52 -5.52 -31.87
N ILE A 577 17.20 -6.35 -32.86
CA ILE A 577 16.19 -7.41 -32.79
C ILE A 577 16.83 -8.73 -33.18
N LYS A 578 16.79 -9.70 -32.28
CA LYS A 578 17.23 -11.08 -32.53
C LYS A 578 16.00 -11.97 -32.56
N ILE A 579 15.79 -12.68 -33.66
CA ILE A 579 14.68 -13.61 -33.84
C ILE A 579 15.27 -15.02 -33.93
N GLY A 580 15.06 -15.81 -32.88
CA GLY A 580 15.47 -17.20 -32.78
C GLY A 580 14.33 -18.15 -33.07
N SER A 581 14.60 -19.17 -33.89
CA SER A 581 13.77 -20.36 -34.03
C SER A 581 14.64 -21.61 -34.06
N ARG A 582 14.02 -22.79 -34.13
CA ARG A 582 14.77 -24.05 -34.34
C ARG A 582 15.48 -24.10 -35.71
N TYR A 583 15.03 -23.32 -36.70
CA TYR A 583 15.52 -23.40 -38.09
C TYR A 583 16.49 -22.32 -38.50
N GLN A 584 16.30 -21.13 -37.94
CA GLN A 584 17.10 -19.96 -38.32
C GLN A 584 17.24 -19.02 -37.14
N PHE A 585 18.29 -18.23 -37.22
CA PHE A 585 18.53 -17.09 -36.37
C PHE A 585 18.63 -15.87 -37.26
N VAL A 586 17.76 -14.89 -37.04
CA VAL A 586 17.76 -13.61 -37.76
C VAL A 586 18.23 -12.54 -36.79
N ASP A 587 19.27 -11.82 -37.17
CA ASP A 587 19.77 -10.68 -36.42
C ASP A 587 19.50 -9.40 -37.24
N VAL A 588 18.74 -8.47 -36.67
CA VAL A 588 18.31 -7.24 -37.33
C VAL A 588 18.78 -6.03 -36.53
N THR A 589 19.48 -5.12 -37.19
CA THR A 589 19.78 -3.79 -36.66
C THR A 589 18.98 -2.76 -37.45
N VAL A 590 18.28 -1.86 -36.75
CA VAL A 590 17.50 -0.76 -37.33
C VAL A 590 18.07 0.55 -36.85
N ALA A 591 18.43 1.44 -37.79
CA ALA A 591 18.76 2.83 -37.50
C ALA A 591 17.50 3.67 -37.65
N LEU A 592 17.04 4.24 -36.54
CA LEU A 592 15.79 5.01 -36.44
C LEU A 592 15.88 6.33 -37.20
N ALA A 593 14.73 6.95 -37.47
CA ALA A 593 14.70 8.29 -38.07
C ALA A 593 15.29 9.32 -37.11
N ASP A 594 15.75 10.45 -37.62
CA ASP A 594 16.25 11.55 -36.77
C ASP A 594 15.12 12.00 -35.81
N SER A 595 13.88 12.13 -36.30
CA SER A 595 12.74 12.61 -35.52
C SER A 595 12.06 11.56 -34.60
N THR A 596 12.76 10.49 -34.21
CA THR A 596 12.15 9.38 -33.46
C THR A 596 12.06 9.72 -31.97
N ARG A 597 10.82 9.80 -31.44
CA ARG A 597 10.60 10.05 -30.00
C ARG A 597 10.60 8.75 -29.22
N PHE A 598 9.79 7.80 -29.65
CA PHE A 598 9.69 6.47 -29.06
C PHE A 598 9.70 5.42 -30.17
N VAL A 599 10.07 4.20 -29.80
CA VAL A 599 9.92 3.05 -30.68
C VAL A 599 9.02 2.03 -30.02
N PHE A 600 7.92 1.75 -30.70
CA PHE A 600 7.00 0.70 -30.34
C PHE A 600 7.14 -0.47 -31.30
N LEU A 601 7.02 -1.67 -30.74
CA LEU A 601 7.04 -2.94 -31.45
C LEU A 601 5.62 -3.50 -31.47
N GLY A 602 4.98 -3.52 -32.64
CA GLY A 602 3.71 -4.20 -32.89
C GLY A 602 3.92 -5.51 -33.64
N MET A 603 3.07 -6.51 -33.39
CA MET A 603 3.02 -7.76 -34.14
C MET A 603 1.87 -7.74 -35.13
N THR A 604 2.14 -8.21 -36.34
CA THR A 604 1.17 -8.39 -37.43
C THR A 604 1.43 -9.73 -38.11
N GLY A 605 0.63 -10.07 -39.12
CA GLY A 605 0.88 -11.21 -39.99
C GLY A 605 -0.08 -11.23 -41.17
N GLU A 606 0.02 -12.31 -41.96
CA GLU A 606 -0.89 -12.62 -43.05
C GLU A 606 -1.15 -14.14 -43.04
N HIS A 607 -2.41 -14.56 -43.11
CA HIS A 607 -2.85 -15.96 -43.12
C HIS A 607 -2.19 -16.87 -42.07
N CYS A 608 -1.99 -16.36 -40.85
CA CYS A 608 -1.35 -17.12 -39.78
C CYS A 608 -1.94 -16.86 -38.40
N THR A 609 -1.75 -17.84 -37.51
CA THR A 609 -2.21 -17.78 -36.12
C THR A 609 -1.02 -17.90 -35.18
N ILE A 610 -0.91 -16.99 -34.21
CA ILE A 610 0.07 -17.05 -33.11
C ILE A 610 -0.59 -17.42 -31.78
N ARG A 611 0.09 -18.20 -30.94
CA ARG A 611 -0.40 -18.61 -29.61
C ARG A 611 0.72 -18.73 -28.57
N ASN A 612 0.35 -18.94 -27.32
CA ASN A 612 1.27 -19.09 -26.18
C ASN A 612 2.22 -17.89 -26.06
N ILE A 613 1.68 -16.70 -26.33
CA ILE A 613 2.46 -15.47 -26.27
C ILE A 613 2.84 -15.21 -24.81
N SER A 614 4.12 -14.99 -24.58
CA SER A 614 4.64 -14.61 -23.27
C SER A 614 5.71 -13.54 -23.45
N MET A 615 5.72 -12.60 -22.51
CA MET A 615 6.59 -11.43 -22.54
C MET A 615 7.30 -11.27 -21.20
N THR A 616 8.60 -11.03 -21.25
CA THR A 616 9.41 -10.72 -20.07
C THR A 616 10.31 -9.53 -20.38
N LYS A 617 10.33 -8.53 -19.49
CA LYS A 617 11.34 -7.46 -19.50
C LYS A 617 12.47 -7.82 -18.54
N MET A 618 13.71 -7.67 -18.99
CA MET A 618 14.89 -8.01 -18.20
C MET A 618 15.79 -6.79 -18.07
N SER A 619 16.03 -6.35 -16.83
CA SER A 619 17.03 -5.34 -16.50
C SER A 619 18.42 -6.00 -16.45
N LEU A 620 19.34 -5.60 -17.32
CA LEU A 620 20.72 -6.12 -17.32
C LEU A 620 21.70 -5.05 -16.80
N SER A 621 22.62 -5.50 -15.94
CA SER A 621 23.78 -4.77 -15.43
C SER A 621 24.94 -4.87 -16.40
N MET A 622 25.53 -3.71 -16.70
CA MET A 622 26.77 -3.42 -17.46
C MET A 622 27.72 -4.60 -17.68
N ASP A 623 27.99 -4.97 -18.95
CA ASP A 623 29.35 -4.86 -19.54
C ASP A 623 29.49 -5.27 -21.05
N GLN A 624 28.45 -5.61 -21.82
CA GLN A 624 28.64 -6.11 -23.20
C GLN A 624 27.57 -5.76 -24.27
N ASP A 625 26.93 -4.60 -24.22
CA ASP A 625 25.91 -4.22 -25.23
C ASP A 625 26.43 -3.20 -26.25
N HIS A 626 27.19 -3.67 -27.23
CA HIS A 626 27.50 -2.89 -28.43
C HIS A 626 26.56 -3.31 -29.58
N ILE A 627 25.59 -2.46 -29.91
CA ILE A 627 24.89 -2.56 -31.20
C ILE A 627 25.86 -2.07 -32.27
N GLU A 628 26.18 -2.92 -33.26
CA GLU A 628 26.94 -2.51 -34.44
C GLU A 628 26.19 -1.37 -35.13
N ARG A 629 26.76 -0.15 -35.13
CA ARG A 629 26.16 1.01 -35.78
C ARG A 629 26.14 0.81 -37.29
N ILE A 630 24.97 1.00 -37.89
CA ILE A 630 24.78 0.89 -39.35
C ILE A 630 24.60 2.27 -40.00
N ALA A 631 24.19 3.27 -39.22
CA ALA A 631 24.13 4.67 -39.65
C ALA A 631 24.97 5.58 -38.72
N PRO A 632 25.41 6.77 -39.21
CA PRO A 632 26.04 7.78 -38.37
C PRO A 632 25.15 8.15 -37.17
N GLU A 633 25.77 8.45 -36.03
CA GLU A 633 25.04 8.93 -34.86
C GLU A 633 24.34 10.25 -35.17
N VAL A 634 23.05 10.34 -34.83
CA VAL A 634 22.33 11.61 -34.85
C VAL A 634 22.92 12.47 -33.73
N ASN A 635 23.68 13.49 -34.12
CA ASN A 635 24.25 14.45 -33.18
C ASN A 635 23.63 15.82 -33.45
N TYR A 636 22.90 16.32 -32.46
CA TYR A 636 22.24 17.61 -32.52
C TYR A 636 23.12 18.77 -32.07
N PHE A 637 24.33 18.49 -31.56
CA PHE A 637 25.31 19.50 -31.20
C PHE A 637 25.94 20.12 -32.44
N THR A 638 25.57 21.36 -32.69
CA THR A 638 26.14 22.19 -33.77
C THR A 638 27.38 22.98 -33.33
N ARG A 639 27.69 22.97 -32.03
CA ARG A 639 28.81 23.70 -31.42
C ARG A 639 29.66 22.78 -30.55
N LYS A 640 30.93 23.14 -30.38
CA LYS A 640 31.84 22.48 -29.43
C LYS A 640 31.44 22.80 -27.99
N ASP A 641 31.89 21.97 -27.06
CA ASP A 641 31.74 22.22 -25.63
C ASP A 641 32.37 23.56 -25.23
N GLY A 642 31.71 24.22 -24.28
CA GLY A 642 32.20 25.44 -23.64
C GLY A 642 33.02 25.13 -22.39
N ASP A 643 32.73 25.85 -21.30
CA ASP A 643 33.28 25.54 -19.98
C ASP A 643 32.61 24.31 -19.36
N ILE A 644 31.35 24.05 -19.75
CA ILE A 644 30.56 22.88 -19.36
C ILE A 644 30.21 22.06 -20.61
N PRO A 645 30.20 20.72 -20.53
CA PRO A 645 29.80 19.85 -21.64
C PRO A 645 28.39 20.17 -22.15
N ASN A 646 28.18 20.03 -23.46
CA ASN A 646 26.86 20.14 -24.05
C ASN A 646 25.90 19.07 -23.49
N VAL A 647 24.61 19.40 -23.44
CA VAL A 647 23.56 18.55 -22.88
C VAL A 647 22.42 18.43 -23.87
N GLU A 648 21.97 17.20 -24.12
CA GLU A 648 20.75 16.90 -24.86
C GLU A 648 19.67 16.49 -23.86
N VAL A 649 18.49 17.10 -23.95
CA VAL A 649 17.36 16.89 -23.05
C VAL A 649 16.19 16.35 -23.87
N ASP A 650 15.97 15.03 -23.80
CA ASP A 650 15.00 14.29 -24.64
C ASP A 650 13.57 14.39 -24.10
N GLY A 651 13.42 14.65 -22.80
CA GLY A 651 12.15 14.66 -22.10
C GLY A 651 12.05 15.79 -21.07
N TYR A 652 10.96 15.81 -20.29
CA TYR A 652 10.78 16.84 -19.26
C TYR A 652 11.83 16.67 -18.15
N ARG A 653 12.86 17.53 -18.17
CA ARG A 653 13.95 17.59 -17.17
C ARG A 653 14.69 16.27 -16.96
N ASP A 654 14.81 15.44 -18.00
CA ASP A 654 15.47 14.12 -17.90
C ASP A 654 17.00 14.21 -17.90
N ALA A 655 17.56 15.28 -18.45
CA ALA A 655 18.96 15.61 -18.43
C ALA A 655 19.20 17.06 -18.01
N SER A 656 20.41 17.34 -17.55
CA SER A 656 20.80 18.67 -17.07
C SER A 656 22.30 18.89 -17.16
N SER A 657 22.71 20.15 -17.15
CA SER A 657 24.10 20.53 -16.97
C SER A 657 24.58 20.21 -15.56
N GLN A 658 25.90 20.19 -15.39
CA GLN A 658 26.49 20.20 -14.06
C GLN A 658 26.02 21.44 -13.28
N GLY A 659 25.81 21.27 -11.97
CA GLY A 659 25.42 22.35 -11.07
C GLY A 659 26.53 23.37 -10.89
N MET A 660 26.22 24.64 -11.10
CA MET A 660 27.14 25.76 -11.03
C MET A 660 26.82 26.61 -9.81
N PRO A 661 27.76 26.91 -8.90
CA PRO A 661 27.48 27.77 -7.77
C PRO A 661 27.12 29.18 -8.24
N VAL A 662 26.01 29.72 -7.75
CA VAL A 662 25.53 31.06 -8.10
C VAL A 662 26.32 32.12 -7.32
N GLU A 663 27.17 32.84 -8.04
CA GLU A 663 27.99 33.96 -7.53
C GLU A 663 27.39 35.32 -7.92
N ASP A 664 27.74 36.38 -7.19
CA ASP A 664 27.28 37.74 -7.50
C ASP A 664 28.01 38.28 -8.74
N GLY A 665 27.25 38.64 -9.78
CA GLY A 665 27.79 39.10 -11.06
C GLY A 665 28.15 37.98 -12.04
N MET A 666 27.79 36.72 -11.73
CA MET A 666 27.97 35.59 -12.64
C MET A 666 27.19 35.79 -13.93
N ARG A 667 27.84 35.54 -15.08
CA ARG A 667 27.18 35.49 -16.39
C ARG A 667 27.24 34.11 -16.99
N LEU A 668 26.08 33.62 -17.43
CA LEU A 668 25.94 32.35 -18.10
C LEU A 668 25.58 32.58 -19.57
N PHE A 669 26.41 32.06 -20.46
CA PHE A 669 26.17 32.06 -21.90
C PHE A 669 25.88 30.65 -22.35
N PHE A 670 24.84 30.46 -23.17
CA PHE A 670 24.61 29.18 -23.82
C PHE A 670 23.85 29.37 -25.13
N HIS A 671 24.03 28.44 -26.04
CA HIS A 671 23.22 28.31 -27.24
C HIS A 671 22.23 27.17 -27.05
N THR A 672 20.96 27.39 -27.36
CA THR A 672 19.96 26.33 -27.33
C THR A 672 19.20 26.26 -28.64
N ARG A 673 18.77 25.06 -28.99
CA ARG A 673 17.77 24.85 -30.02
C ARG A 673 16.84 23.74 -29.58
N SER A 674 15.58 23.82 -30.00
CA SER A 674 14.68 22.69 -29.83
C SER A 674 15.12 21.51 -30.72
N LEU A 675 14.86 20.29 -30.25
CA LEU A 675 15.06 19.08 -31.05
C LEU A 675 14.03 19.04 -32.21
N PRO A 676 14.29 18.31 -33.31
CA PRO A 676 13.38 18.25 -34.47
C PRO A 676 11.95 17.84 -34.13
N GLU A 677 11.77 17.01 -33.10
CA GLU A 677 10.47 16.53 -32.61
C GLU A 677 9.73 17.57 -31.78
N ALA A 678 10.38 18.68 -31.41
CA ALA A 678 9.76 19.72 -30.62
C ALA A 678 8.66 20.44 -31.40
N ARG A 679 7.47 20.53 -30.80
CA ARG A 679 6.29 21.11 -31.47
C ARG A 679 5.60 22.21 -30.66
N LEU A 680 5.94 22.34 -29.39
CA LEU A 680 5.32 23.27 -28.47
C LEU A 680 6.33 24.36 -28.10
N VAL A 681 5.84 25.57 -27.87
CA VAL A 681 6.65 26.73 -27.44
C VAL A 681 7.51 26.37 -26.23
N HIS A 682 6.95 25.54 -25.37
CA HIS A 682 7.51 25.21 -24.09
C HIS A 682 8.57 24.09 -24.18
N HIS A 683 8.84 23.54 -25.37
CA HIS A 683 9.99 22.67 -25.63
C HIS A 683 11.26 23.53 -25.83
N CYS A 684 11.76 24.04 -24.72
CA CYS A 684 12.85 24.99 -24.66
C CYS A 684 13.78 24.71 -23.47
N ALA A 685 14.87 25.47 -23.38
CA ALA A 685 15.77 25.44 -22.25
C ALA A 685 15.12 26.01 -20.99
N TYR A 686 15.49 25.49 -19.83
CA TYR A 686 15.06 25.94 -18.50
C TYR A 686 16.28 26.30 -17.64
N ILE A 687 16.15 27.33 -16.81
CA ILE A 687 17.08 27.66 -15.72
C ILE A 687 16.53 27.07 -14.43
N LEU A 688 17.30 26.18 -13.81
CA LEU A 688 16.98 25.56 -12.54
C LEU A 688 17.89 26.10 -11.43
N LEU A 689 17.31 26.73 -10.42
CA LEU A 689 17.93 27.11 -9.16
C LEU A 689 17.57 26.10 -8.08
N TYR A 690 18.58 25.52 -7.42
CA TYR A 690 18.38 24.50 -6.40
C TYR A 690 19.50 24.46 -5.36
N TYR A 691 19.30 23.66 -4.33
CA TYR A 691 20.30 23.25 -3.36
C TYR A 691 20.36 21.72 -3.27
N SER A 692 21.56 21.16 -3.12
CA SER A 692 21.81 19.79 -2.69
C SER A 692 23.19 19.72 -2.02
N ASP A 693 23.40 18.71 -1.17
CA ASP A 693 24.66 18.55 -0.42
C ASP A 693 25.89 18.39 -1.34
N ASP A 694 25.70 17.83 -2.54
CA ASP A 694 26.75 17.48 -3.50
C ASP A 694 26.72 18.32 -4.79
N GLY A 695 25.80 19.29 -4.89
CA GLY A 695 25.62 20.11 -6.09
C GLY A 695 25.00 19.35 -7.27
N THR A 696 24.51 18.13 -7.09
CA THR A 696 23.82 17.36 -8.14
C THR A 696 22.30 17.53 -8.05
N ILE A 697 21.61 17.49 -9.19
CA ILE A 697 20.14 17.47 -9.23
C ILE A 697 19.65 16.16 -8.63
N ASP A 698 18.59 16.23 -7.82
CA ASP A 698 18.04 15.09 -7.06
C ASP A 698 19.04 14.43 -6.09
N GLY A 699 20.13 15.12 -5.76
CA GLY A 699 21.11 14.72 -4.75
C GLY A 699 20.56 14.72 -3.32
N LYS A 700 21.43 14.42 -2.35
CA LYS A 700 21.03 14.40 -0.94
C LYS A 700 20.56 15.80 -0.48
N ASN A 701 19.44 15.85 0.25
CA ASN A 701 18.76 17.07 0.69
C ASN A 701 18.37 18.03 -0.45
N TYR A 702 18.07 17.51 -1.64
CA TYR A 702 17.64 18.31 -2.79
C TYR A 702 16.46 19.23 -2.44
N GLN A 703 16.61 20.52 -2.74
CA GLN A 703 15.58 21.54 -2.63
C GLN A 703 15.54 22.37 -3.90
N GLU A 704 14.41 22.36 -4.58
CA GLU A 704 14.17 23.23 -5.73
C GLU A 704 13.72 24.62 -5.27
N TYR A 705 14.41 25.65 -5.76
CA TYR A 705 14.07 27.05 -5.48
C TYR A 705 13.34 27.71 -6.64
N ALA A 706 13.82 27.55 -7.86
CA ALA A 706 13.14 28.06 -9.05
C ALA A 706 13.44 27.18 -10.27
N CYS A 707 12.47 26.98 -11.16
CA CYS A 707 12.68 26.38 -12.47
C CYS A 707 11.97 27.26 -13.50
N ILE A 708 12.71 28.12 -14.19
CA ILE A 708 12.14 29.09 -15.13
C ILE A 708 12.45 28.68 -16.55
N ARG A 709 11.41 28.63 -17.38
CA ARG A 709 11.50 28.24 -18.77
C ARG A 709 11.77 29.45 -19.65
N MET A 710 12.47 29.26 -20.76
CA MET A 710 12.77 30.37 -21.68
C MET A 710 11.55 30.91 -22.42
N ASP A 711 10.42 30.20 -22.40
CA ASP A 711 9.12 30.74 -22.84
C ASP A 711 8.45 31.65 -21.79
N GLY A 712 9.12 31.91 -20.66
CA GLY A 712 8.63 32.78 -19.60
C GLY A 712 7.63 32.12 -18.66
N ASP A 713 7.52 30.80 -18.65
CA ASP A 713 6.70 30.09 -17.65
C ASP A 713 7.54 29.65 -16.44
N ASP A 714 6.93 29.67 -15.25
CA ASP A 714 7.55 29.23 -14.01
C ASP A 714 7.15 27.78 -13.72
N ALA A 715 8.02 26.84 -14.11
CA ALA A 715 7.85 25.40 -13.90
C ALA A 715 8.43 24.90 -12.57
N THR A 716 8.56 25.77 -11.56
CA THR A 716 9.02 25.38 -10.23
C THR A 716 8.06 24.39 -9.59
N VAL A 717 8.56 23.20 -9.28
CA VAL A 717 7.85 22.13 -8.58
C VAL A 717 8.02 22.34 -7.07
N ASN A 718 6.91 22.51 -6.34
CA ASN A 718 6.89 22.69 -4.88
C ASN A 718 7.83 23.81 -4.39
N PRO A 719 7.53 25.09 -4.67
CA PRO A 719 8.42 26.20 -4.38
C PRO A 719 8.80 26.28 -2.89
N LYS A 720 10.06 26.01 -2.57
CA LYS A 720 10.67 26.28 -1.25
C LYS A 720 11.20 27.71 -1.12
N ALA A 721 11.18 28.45 -2.22
CA ALA A 721 11.54 29.85 -2.33
C ALA A 721 10.36 30.66 -2.88
N LYS A 722 10.37 31.98 -2.64
CA LYS A 722 9.39 32.89 -3.26
C LYS A 722 9.96 33.36 -4.60
N ASN A 723 9.27 33.03 -5.70
CA ASN A 723 9.63 33.46 -7.05
C ASN A 723 8.67 34.55 -7.54
N GLU A 724 9.23 35.62 -8.11
CA GLU A 724 8.49 36.67 -8.82
C GLU A 724 9.09 36.76 -10.23
N LEU A 725 8.36 36.26 -11.22
CA LEU A 725 8.75 36.28 -12.63
C LEU A 725 8.06 37.44 -13.35
N ILE A 726 8.84 38.27 -14.03
CA ILE A 726 8.40 39.39 -14.85
C ILE A 726 8.76 39.07 -16.30
N ILE A 727 7.76 39.15 -17.18
CA ILE A 727 7.90 38.86 -18.61
C ILE A 727 7.55 40.14 -19.35
N GLN A 728 8.45 40.61 -20.22
CA GLN A 728 8.20 41.73 -21.12
C GLN A 728 8.38 41.27 -22.56
N LYS A 729 7.47 41.71 -23.43
CA LYS A 729 7.51 41.46 -24.87
C LYS A 729 7.79 42.80 -25.54
N ASP A 730 8.89 42.88 -26.27
CA ASP A 730 9.28 44.09 -26.99
C ASP A 730 8.65 44.16 -28.40
N GLU A 731 9.08 45.12 -29.21
CA GLU A 731 8.60 45.31 -30.59
C GLU A 731 9.04 44.19 -31.54
N ASP A 732 10.09 43.43 -31.19
CA ASP A 732 10.63 42.33 -31.98
C ASP A 732 9.92 40.99 -31.72
N PHE A 733 8.99 40.92 -30.74
CA PHE A 733 8.16 39.75 -30.49
C PHE A 733 7.05 39.60 -31.54
N ALA A 734 7.34 38.92 -32.65
CA ALA A 734 6.40 38.69 -33.76
C ALA A 734 5.23 37.74 -33.42
N GLY A 735 5.37 36.91 -32.38
CA GLY A 735 4.35 35.96 -31.94
C GLY A 735 4.96 34.64 -31.44
N TRP A 736 4.13 33.79 -30.82
CA TRP A 736 4.59 32.52 -30.27
C TRP A 736 5.00 31.49 -31.33
N ASP A 737 4.36 31.51 -32.51
CA ASP A 737 4.74 30.63 -33.60
C ASP A 737 6.10 31.02 -34.20
N ASP A 738 6.34 32.31 -34.40
CA ASP A 738 7.64 32.82 -34.86
C ASP A 738 8.74 32.59 -33.81
N TRP A 739 8.44 32.81 -32.53
CA TRP A 739 9.37 32.51 -31.44
C TRP A 739 9.74 31.03 -31.41
N LYS A 740 8.77 30.13 -31.60
CA LYS A 740 8.99 28.68 -31.66
C LYS A 740 9.88 28.28 -32.83
N GLU A 741 9.65 28.86 -34.02
CA GLU A 741 10.51 28.60 -35.18
C GLU A 741 11.92 29.18 -34.99
N ALA A 742 12.05 30.35 -34.34
CA ALA A 742 13.36 30.90 -33.95
C ALA A 742 14.08 29.99 -32.94
N ASN A 743 13.37 29.45 -31.95
CA ASN A 743 13.92 28.51 -30.98
C ASN A 743 14.34 27.18 -31.64
N LYS A 744 13.63 26.71 -32.67
CA LYS A 744 14.05 25.56 -33.50
C LYS A 744 15.29 25.85 -34.34
N ALA A 745 15.40 27.06 -34.90
CA ALA A 745 16.58 27.48 -35.66
C ALA A 745 17.81 27.63 -34.76
N GLY A 746 17.59 28.01 -33.49
CA GLY A 746 18.58 28.10 -32.44
C GLY A 746 18.83 29.53 -31.98
N LEU A 747 18.92 29.72 -30.66
CA LEU A 747 19.01 31.01 -29.99
C LEU A 747 20.23 31.08 -29.06
N ASN A 748 20.85 32.25 -28.95
CA ASN A 748 21.95 32.49 -28.00
C ASN A 748 21.41 33.24 -26.79
N TYR A 749 21.56 32.69 -25.59
CA TYR A 749 21.15 33.34 -24.35
C TYR A 749 22.37 33.84 -23.59
N GLU A 750 22.26 35.08 -23.11
CA GLU A 750 23.09 35.66 -22.05
C GLU A 750 22.19 35.83 -20.82
N VAL A 751 22.59 35.22 -19.71
CA VAL A 751 21.84 35.26 -18.45
C VAL A 751 22.74 35.87 -17.38
N ASP A 752 22.34 37.03 -16.90
CA ASP A 752 23.03 37.73 -15.81
C ASP A 752 22.44 37.29 -14.47
N PHE A 753 23.30 36.93 -13.51
CA PHE A 753 22.91 36.62 -12.14
C PHE A 753 23.43 37.68 -11.16
N LEU A 754 22.53 38.16 -10.30
CA LEU A 754 22.83 39.06 -9.19
C LEU A 754 22.39 38.41 -7.88
N ARG A 755 23.31 38.28 -6.92
CA ARG A 755 23.04 37.64 -5.62
C ARG A 755 23.25 38.63 -4.49
N LYS A 756 22.14 39.11 -3.91
CA LYS A 756 22.14 39.99 -2.72
C LYS A 756 21.57 39.24 -1.52
N LYS A 757 22.45 38.75 -0.64
CA LYS A 757 22.09 37.93 0.54
C LYS A 757 21.28 36.70 0.12
N ASN A 758 20.00 36.65 0.48
CA ASN A 758 19.08 35.56 0.19
C ASN A 758 18.16 35.84 -1.00
N LYS A 759 18.44 36.90 -1.79
CA LYS A 759 17.71 37.20 -3.03
C LYS A 759 18.65 36.99 -4.21
N ILE A 760 18.24 36.10 -5.11
CA ILE A 760 18.89 35.85 -6.41
C ILE A 760 18.00 36.49 -7.46
N THR A 761 18.57 37.26 -8.36
CA THR A 761 17.87 37.81 -9.53
C THR A 761 18.60 37.35 -10.76
N PHE A 762 17.87 36.84 -11.75
CA PHE A 762 18.45 36.65 -13.07
C PHE A 762 17.66 37.39 -14.14
N THR A 763 18.37 37.87 -15.16
CA THR A 763 17.80 38.58 -16.30
C THR A 763 18.33 37.99 -17.61
N THR A 764 17.46 37.86 -18.61
CA THR A 764 17.85 37.44 -19.96
C THR A 764 16.87 38.00 -21.00
N GLU A 765 17.33 38.21 -22.23
CA GLU A 765 16.54 38.75 -23.32
C GLU A 765 16.85 38.00 -24.62
N ASN A 766 15.81 37.49 -25.29
CA ASN A 766 15.99 36.78 -26.55
C ASN A 766 14.71 36.71 -27.39
N ALA A 767 14.85 36.81 -28.72
CA ALA A 767 13.73 36.71 -29.68
C ALA A 767 12.50 37.56 -29.29
N GLY A 768 12.77 38.77 -28.81
CA GLY A 768 11.77 39.74 -28.37
C GLY A 768 11.15 39.51 -26.99
N LEU A 769 11.68 38.55 -26.22
CA LEU A 769 11.20 38.17 -24.89
C LEU A 769 12.26 38.47 -23.84
N ALA A 770 11.96 39.41 -22.94
CA ALA A 770 12.79 39.73 -21.79
C ALA A 770 12.21 39.09 -20.51
N LEU A 771 13.04 38.35 -19.79
CA LEU A 771 12.70 37.63 -18.56
C LEU A 771 13.51 38.20 -17.41
N GLU A 772 12.82 38.59 -16.33
CA GLU A 772 13.44 38.96 -15.05
C GLU A 772 12.80 38.13 -13.94
N CYS A 773 13.60 37.31 -13.25
CA CYS A 773 13.12 36.48 -12.16
C CYS A 773 13.80 36.85 -10.85
N HIS A 774 12.99 37.10 -9.82
CA HIS A 774 13.45 37.30 -8.45
C HIS A 774 13.13 36.09 -7.58
N THR A 775 14.15 35.37 -7.14
CA THR A 775 14.03 34.21 -6.25
C THR A 775 14.54 34.55 -4.85
N THR A 776 13.67 34.44 -3.85
CA THR A 776 14.02 34.64 -2.43
C THR A 776 14.19 33.29 -1.75
N VAL A 777 15.44 32.89 -1.51
CA VAL A 777 15.82 31.61 -0.88
C VAL A 777 15.79 31.69 0.66
N PRO A 778 15.70 30.55 1.37
CA PRO A 778 15.81 30.51 2.83
C PRO A 778 17.13 31.13 3.35
N LYS A 779 17.11 31.74 4.54
CA LYS A 779 18.28 32.44 5.10
C LYS A 779 19.49 31.53 5.38
N GLU A 780 19.27 30.23 5.48
CA GLU A 780 20.29 29.21 5.78
C GLU A 780 20.91 28.60 4.50
N ALA A 781 20.47 29.02 3.32
CA ALA A 781 21.00 28.54 2.04
C ALA A 781 22.31 29.26 1.69
N ASP A 782 23.42 28.81 2.27
CA ASP A 782 24.76 29.35 2.02
C ASP A 782 25.23 29.08 0.57
N CYS A 783 24.91 27.89 0.04
CA CYS A 783 25.19 27.52 -1.34
C CYS A 783 23.88 27.40 -2.13
N VAL A 784 23.83 27.99 -3.33
CA VAL A 784 22.75 27.81 -4.31
C VAL A 784 23.40 27.49 -5.64
N TYR A 785 22.91 26.47 -6.31
CA TYR A 785 23.40 26.05 -7.62
C TYR A 785 22.40 26.43 -8.71
N VAL A 786 22.93 26.73 -9.89
CA VAL A 786 22.19 26.85 -11.14
C VAL A 786 22.56 25.71 -12.07
N ALA A 787 21.58 25.11 -12.72
CA ALA A 787 21.78 24.17 -13.81
C ALA A 787 20.85 24.53 -14.98
N LEU A 788 21.30 24.22 -16.20
CA LEU A 788 20.48 24.27 -17.39
C LEU A 788 19.84 22.89 -17.61
N THR A 789 18.53 22.88 -17.84
CA THR A 789 17.77 21.69 -18.22
C THR A 789 16.75 22.10 -19.29
N GLY A 790 15.69 21.32 -19.53
CA GLY A 790 14.72 21.67 -20.55
C GLY A 790 13.69 20.59 -20.82
N ASN A 791 13.14 20.64 -22.02
CA ASN A 791 12.33 19.57 -22.61
C ASN A 791 12.47 19.62 -24.13
N LEU A 792 12.86 18.50 -24.74
CA LEU A 792 13.09 18.37 -26.18
C LEU A 792 13.97 19.50 -26.74
N CYS A 793 15.12 19.73 -26.11
CA CYS A 793 16.06 20.76 -26.52
C CYS A 793 17.52 20.34 -26.26
N VAL A 794 18.44 20.95 -27.01
CA VAL A 794 19.87 20.86 -26.74
C VAL A 794 20.40 22.15 -26.15
N LEU A 795 21.36 22.01 -25.25
CA LEU A 795 22.09 23.08 -24.57
C LEU A 795 23.56 22.95 -24.98
N MET A 796 24.08 23.97 -25.64
CA MET A 796 25.39 23.94 -26.28
C MET A 796 26.22 25.16 -25.90
N ASP A 797 27.54 25.03 -26.00
CA ASP A 797 28.48 26.16 -25.83
C ASP A 797 28.25 26.90 -24.49
N ILE A 798 28.05 26.11 -23.42
CA ILE A 798 27.73 26.62 -22.08
C ILE A 798 29.01 27.22 -21.47
N ARG A 799 29.02 28.52 -21.22
CA ARG A 799 30.19 29.26 -20.69
C ARG A 799 29.80 30.09 -19.47
N ILE A 800 30.71 30.16 -18.50
CA ILE A 800 30.55 30.95 -17.28
C ILE A 800 31.59 32.07 -17.29
N ARG A 801 31.17 33.31 -16.98
CA ARG A 801 32.06 34.47 -16.89
C ARG A 801 31.87 35.29 -15.62
#